data_AF-A0A522ULD5-F1
#
_entry.id   AF-A0A522ULD5-F1
#
_cell.length_a   1.000
_cell.length_b   1.000
_cell.length_c   1.000
_cell.angle_alpha   90.00
_cell.angle_beta   90.00
_cell.angle_gamma   90.00
#
_symmetry.space_group_name_H-M   'P 1'
#
loop_
_entity.id
_entity.type
_entity.pdbx_description
1 polymer ?
#
loop_
_entity_poly.entity_id
_entity_poly.type
_entity_poly.pdbx_seq_one_letter_code
_entity_poly.pdbx_strand_id
1 'polypeptide(L)'
;WNYDGWEVKTMESGNITGDVYISYGDKSGIGSSPYTSNFNLPGGTEKNTRLYVGVWGGTETKTGTLSTTFNGNNLGIVNIGGTGDTNPTYTTGTNVYGRGNGVWWVSYNVTGKVTMGAANAATATTGGTIDGRVYAIMLVTVYSDPSKPEIQYWINEGSFNLHYSSASYPYVQDTTFVWFNGSAITPASAKLTAAYLVGTKGENDYLYFNPPKAGDSPYSNMAWNIGAYRTNQLDGNDVADESQGGYFDFETFTSTNDSTALKNLISSNNYAVFWRGHDDNNDGKIYAEFTPTNPVEGESYVGPTFAALVLAKAGTPSVKPDLIPTSIKPYHFEWWEQYNTPKGDPWFNLTNYVNVTVKNNGSGSAAGFKVKLYADDELIGEKTISGLAPGSSTEEKFEWKPTGKKSMSWVDTPQGSKVTYTATDRTYTLKAAVDEANEIPEENEANNNLTKSQKVVWNGYTGDQPLQNYIRGSGKGGMLYTTGDGAYQGVGSPGTRYGTNYNVNYSLEIPGTPKLSRLYIYYTWGQKPNLAPEIGVTLTTPSGTHTLSMDKGYNDYKGEFGIWRYMWGMYAYNITGYVTGSGNYAVSITNLNDGSDVNFATEYAFGAPAILTVYENGSMPLRNYWINEGADLLLGGRRGDGGYLAWSEAMNNATFPGSVSPGSATLGIVTPWADYAPDDEVYFNDHSLGRGIYCGYNDACTQENGGLRMTLGTGTQVSINATDVTSSLAAISNRLTQADDGDNMMPVNAFLLVDSAGGLPDFSISVSPGSASIIKGGSASASATVTGILGYDKNVTLGTSGIPPNTTISFTPEKGKPTYSSTMLV
;
A
#
# COMPACT_ATOMS: atom_id res chain seq x y z
N TRP A 1 -23.12 -46.72 38.76
CA TRP A 1 -22.02 -46.01 39.43
C TRP A 1 -21.02 -47.03 39.96
N ASN A 2 -19.73 -46.77 39.76
CA ASN A 2 -18.63 -47.56 40.31
C ASN A 2 -17.55 -46.59 40.81
N TYR A 3 -17.06 -46.72 42.04
CA TYR A 3 -16.10 -45.76 42.60
C TYR A 3 -14.83 -45.67 41.74
N ASP A 4 -14.23 -46.82 41.41
CA ASP A 4 -13.02 -46.95 40.56
C ASP A 4 -13.28 -46.57 39.09
N GLY A 5 -14.55 -46.44 38.72
CA GLY A 5 -14.98 -46.07 37.39
C GLY A 5 -15.13 -47.23 36.42
N TRP A 6 -15.01 -46.92 35.13
CA TRP A 6 -15.38 -47.78 34.01
C TRP A 6 -14.26 -47.82 32.99
N GLU A 7 -14.01 -49.03 32.47
CA GLU A 7 -12.97 -49.26 31.49
C GLU A 7 -13.08 -48.35 30.27
N VAL A 8 -12.01 -47.62 29.96
CA VAL A 8 -11.84 -46.88 28.71
C VAL A 8 -11.43 -47.86 27.63
N LYS A 9 -12.40 -48.31 26.83
CA LYS A 9 -12.23 -49.37 25.84
C LYS A 9 -12.65 -48.92 24.45
N THR A 10 -12.13 -49.59 23.43
CA THR A 10 -12.47 -49.32 22.03
C THR A 10 -13.97 -49.51 21.78
N MET A 11 -14.62 -48.42 21.38
CA MET A 11 -16.01 -48.44 20.94
C MET A 11 -16.13 -48.46 19.42
N GLU A 12 -15.14 -47.89 18.75
CA GLU A 12 -15.07 -47.86 17.30
C GLU A 12 -13.63 -47.98 16.85
N SER A 13 -13.41 -48.75 15.80
CA SER A 13 -12.15 -48.75 15.06
C SER A 13 -12.44 -49.04 13.60
N GLY A 14 -11.58 -48.57 12.71
CA GLY A 14 -11.80 -48.73 11.29
C GLY A 14 -10.65 -48.24 10.44
N ASN A 15 -10.79 -48.46 9.14
CA ASN A 15 -9.91 -47.92 8.12
C ASN A 15 -10.75 -47.06 7.15
N ILE A 16 -10.30 -45.85 6.87
CA ILE A 16 -10.96 -44.95 5.92
C ILE A 16 -9.94 -44.11 5.18
N THR A 17 -10.26 -43.64 3.98
CA THR A 17 -9.57 -42.50 3.35
C THR A 17 -10.20 -41.22 3.90
N GLY A 18 -9.52 -40.53 4.81
CA GLY A 18 -10.13 -39.46 5.62
C GLY A 18 -9.32 -39.08 6.86
N ASP A 19 -9.99 -38.54 7.88
CA ASP A 19 -9.40 -38.18 9.17
C ASP A 19 -10.43 -38.31 10.32
N VAL A 20 -9.97 -38.15 11.56
CA VAL A 20 -10.80 -38.07 12.77
C VAL A 20 -10.67 -36.67 13.38
N TYR A 21 -11.76 -35.92 13.37
CA TYR A 21 -11.92 -34.65 14.07
C TYR A 21 -12.24 -34.93 15.55
N ILE A 22 -11.47 -34.34 16.47
CA ILE A 22 -11.67 -34.46 17.91
C ILE A 22 -11.49 -33.07 18.53
N SER A 23 -12.50 -32.58 19.25
CA SER A 23 -12.44 -31.23 19.82
C SER A 23 -13.41 -31.08 21.00
N TYR A 24 -13.04 -30.29 22.00
CA TYR A 24 -13.94 -29.79 23.06
C TYR A 24 -14.70 -28.51 22.65
N GLY A 25 -14.53 -28.05 21.41
CA GLY A 25 -15.18 -26.87 20.86
C GLY A 25 -14.57 -25.56 21.34
N ASP A 26 -15.36 -24.49 21.34
CA ASP A 26 -14.95 -23.15 21.75
C ASP A 26 -15.05 -22.89 23.26
N LYS A 27 -15.56 -23.87 24.02
CA LYS A 27 -15.76 -23.76 25.46
C LYS A 27 -15.36 -25.04 26.19
N SER A 28 -14.43 -24.90 27.12
CA SER A 28 -13.95 -25.95 28.02
C SER A 28 -13.97 -25.49 29.48
N GLY A 29 -13.88 -26.47 30.38
CA GLY A 29 -13.79 -26.28 31.82
C GLY A 29 -15.12 -26.09 32.54
N ILE A 30 -15.08 -26.34 33.86
CA ILE A 30 -16.28 -26.44 34.69
C ILE A 30 -17.11 -25.15 34.68
N GLY A 31 -18.36 -25.24 34.20
CA GLY A 31 -19.27 -24.09 34.08
C GLY A 31 -20.71 -24.43 34.44
N SER A 32 -21.53 -23.40 34.64
CA SER A 32 -22.96 -23.56 34.96
C SER A 32 -23.75 -24.16 33.78
N SER A 33 -24.81 -24.90 34.14
CA SER A 33 -25.87 -25.30 33.21
C SER A 33 -26.86 -24.14 32.99
N PRO A 34 -27.34 -23.87 31.75
CA PRO A 34 -27.04 -24.59 30.52
C PRO A 34 -25.63 -24.27 29.99
N TYR A 35 -24.94 -25.30 29.51
CA TYR A 35 -23.57 -25.22 28.98
C TYR A 35 -23.58 -25.47 27.48
N THR A 36 -23.11 -24.52 26.68
CA THR A 36 -23.05 -24.62 25.22
C THR A 36 -21.60 -24.61 24.75
N SER A 37 -21.26 -25.49 23.80
CA SER A 37 -19.99 -25.48 23.07
C SER A 37 -20.25 -25.58 21.56
N ASN A 38 -19.48 -24.82 20.77
CA ASN A 38 -19.56 -24.80 19.31
C ASN A 38 -18.35 -25.48 18.67
N PHE A 39 -18.57 -26.17 17.55
CA PHE A 39 -17.57 -26.95 16.82
C PHE A 39 -17.57 -26.59 15.35
N ASN A 40 -16.41 -26.32 14.77
CA ASN A 40 -16.28 -26.03 13.34
C ASN A 40 -15.66 -27.23 12.64
N LEU A 41 -16.48 -27.99 11.90
CA LEU A 41 -16.04 -29.22 11.26
C LEU A 41 -15.47 -28.97 9.86
N PRO A 42 -14.43 -29.72 9.45
CA PRO A 42 -13.93 -29.70 8.08
C PRO A 42 -14.99 -30.22 7.10
N GLY A 43 -14.77 -29.98 5.80
CA GLY A 43 -15.54 -30.64 4.73
C GLY A 43 -15.31 -32.16 4.71
N GLY A 44 -16.13 -32.88 3.93
CA GLY A 44 -16.01 -34.34 3.78
C GLY A 44 -17.34 -35.07 4.00
N THR A 45 -17.30 -36.40 4.00
CA THR A 45 -18.47 -37.25 4.24
C THR A 45 -18.37 -37.92 5.60
N GLU A 46 -19.28 -37.57 6.52
CA GLU A 46 -19.38 -38.20 7.83
C GLU A 46 -19.45 -39.73 7.73
N LYS A 47 -18.76 -40.42 8.64
CA LYS A 47 -18.88 -41.87 8.86
C LYS A 47 -19.46 -42.20 10.22
N ASN A 48 -18.98 -41.55 11.26
CA ASN A 48 -19.46 -41.73 12.62
C ASN A 48 -19.18 -40.49 13.44
N THR A 49 -20.13 -40.11 14.30
CA THR A 49 -19.96 -38.99 15.22
C THR A 49 -20.46 -39.33 16.62
N ARG A 50 -19.63 -39.04 17.62
CA ARG A 50 -19.95 -39.15 19.05
C ARG A 50 -19.78 -37.82 19.76
N LEU A 51 -20.74 -37.50 20.62
CA LEU A 51 -20.75 -36.32 21.49
C LEU A 51 -20.60 -36.79 22.93
N TYR A 52 -19.76 -36.11 23.72
CA TYR A 52 -19.49 -36.42 25.11
C TYR A 52 -19.78 -35.22 26.00
N VAL A 53 -20.35 -35.44 27.18
CA VAL A 53 -20.67 -34.40 28.16
C VAL A 53 -20.20 -34.84 29.55
N GLY A 54 -19.32 -34.06 30.16
CA GLY A 54 -18.89 -34.26 31.55
C GLY A 54 -19.75 -33.45 32.51
N VAL A 55 -20.29 -34.05 33.56
CA VAL A 55 -21.13 -33.40 34.57
C VAL A 55 -20.61 -33.67 35.98
N TRP A 56 -20.53 -32.62 36.80
CA TRP A 56 -20.25 -32.74 38.22
C TRP A 56 -21.54 -32.89 39.03
N GLY A 57 -21.65 -34.02 39.72
CA GLY A 57 -22.75 -34.39 40.60
C GLY A 57 -22.66 -33.75 41.99
N GLY A 58 -21.49 -33.26 42.39
CA GLY A 58 -21.21 -32.75 43.74
C GLY A 58 -20.83 -33.87 44.73
N THR A 59 -21.65 -34.91 44.80
CA THR A 59 -21.38 -36.14 45.55
C THR A 59 -21.90 -37.35 44.78
N GLU A 60 -21.40 -38.54 45.09
CA GLU A 60 -21.80 -39.82 44.52
C GLU A 60 -23.25 -40.19 44.81
N THR A 61 -23.85 -39.66 45.88
CA THR A 61 -25.22 -39.97 46.31
C THR A 61 -26.30 -39.12 45.64
N LYS A 62 -25.93 -37.97 45.06
CA LYS A 62 -26.88 -37.04 44.44
C LYS A 62 -27.42 -37.59 43.12
N THR A 63 -28.68 -37.27 42.84
CA THR A 63 -29.39 -37.75 41.65
C THR A 63 -29.88 -36.58 40.82
N GLY A 64 -29.87 -36.71 39.50
CA GLY A 64 -30.30 -35.66 38.60
C GLY A 64 -30.60 -36.13 37.20
N THR A 65 -30.64 -35.17 36.29
CA THR A 65 -30.91 -35.40 34.87
C THR A 65 -29.97 -34.55 34.03
N LEU A 66 -29.66 -35.03 32.83
CA LEU A 66 -28.96 -34.32 31.78
C LEU A 66 -29.82 -34.34 30.52
N SER A 67 -30.21 -33.17 30.04
CA SER A 67 -30.84 -32.96 28.74
C SER A 67 -29.82 -32.36 27.79
N THR A 68 -29.65 -32.92 26.58
CA THR A 68 -28.67 -32.43 25.62
C THR A 68 -29.32 -32.17 24.27
N THR A 69 -29.02 -31.02 23.66
CA THR A 69 -29.37 -30.71 22.27
C THR A 69 -28.12 -30.62 21.41
N PHE A 70 -28.19 -31.08 20.16
CA PHE A 70 -27.12 -30.98 19.17
C PHE A 70 -27.68 -30.53 17.82
N ASN A 71 -27.22 -29.39 17.30
CA ASN A 71 -27.75 -28.76 16.09
C ASN A 71 -29.28 -28.66 16.08
N GLY A 72 -29.88 -28.27 17.21
CA GLY A 72 -31.33 -28.18 17.38
C GLY A 72 -32.05 -29.53 17.57
N ASN A 73 -31.36 -30.68 17.43
CA ASN A 73 -31.92 -32.00 17.72
C ASN A 73 -31.87 -32.27 19.22
N ASN A 74 -32.99 -32.64 19.83
CA ASN A 74 -33.05 -33.09 21.22
C ASN A 74 -32.59 -34.56 21.32
N LEU A 75 -31.58 -34.84 22.15
CA LEU A 75 -30.99 -36.17 22.34
C LEU A 75 -31.66 -36.99 23.46
N GLY A 76 -32.70 -36.44 24.08
CA GLY A 76 -33.43 -37.05 25.20
C GLY A 76 -32.89 -36.64 26.57
N ILE A 77 -33.56 -37.10 27.62
CA ILE A 77 -33.18 -36.87 29.01
C ILE A 77 -32.51 -38.12 29.55
N VAL A 78 -31.27 -37.98 30.00
CA VAL A 78 -30.47 -38.99 30.66
C VAL A 78 -30.61 -38.84 32.17
N ASN A 79 -30.88 -39.92 32.90
CA ASN A 79 -30.90 -39.91 34.35
C ASN A 79 -29.49 -40.12 34.91
N ILE A 80 -29.11 -39.29 35.88
CA ILE A 80 -27.91 -39.42 36.70
C ILE A 80 -28.37 -40.00 38.06
N GLY A 81 -28.17 -41.31 38.27
CA GLY A 81 -28.82 -42.05 39.35
C GLY A 81 -28.09 -42.06 40.70
N GLY A 82 -26.98 -41.33 40.86
CA GLY A 82 -26.16 -41.40 42.08
C GLY A 82 -25.57 -42.80 42.31
N THR A 83 -25.44 -43.23 43.57
CA THR A 83 -24.95 -44.58 43.93
C THR A 83 -25.88 -45.70 43.48
N GLY A 84 -27.17 -45.40 43.26
CA GLY A 84 -28.17 -46.35 42.73
C GLY A 84 -28.15 -46.48 41.20
N ASP A 85 -27.28 -45.75 40.51
CA ASP A 85 -27.16 -45.79 39.07
C ASP A 85 -26.62 -47.15 38.59
N THR A 86 -27.28 -47.77 37.62
CA THR A 86 -26.91 -49.10 37.08
C THR A 86 -26.15 -49.03 35.75
N ASN A 87 -25.79 -47.83 35.30
CA ASN A 87 -25.05 -47.63 34.05
C ASN A 87 -23.59 -48.13 34.14
N PRO A 88 -22.92 -48.43 33.01
CA PRO A 88 -23.27 -48.10 31.63
C PRO A 88 -24.43 -48.94 31.11
N THR A 89 -25.54 -48.29 30.79
CA THR A 89 -26.57 -48.89 29.93
C THR A 89 -26.08 -48.71 28.50
N TYR A 90 -25.56 -49.79 27.89
CA TYR A 90 -25.25 -49.80 26.45
C TYR A 90 -26.54 -49.84 25.62
N THR A 91 -27.43 -48.88 25.84
CA THR A 91 -28.62 -48.68 25.02
C THR A 91 -28.20 -47.96 23.73
N THR A 92 -28.91 -48.24 22.64
CA THR A 92 -28.52 -47.92 21.25
C THR A 92 -28.16 -46.44 21.05
N GLY A 93 -26.92 -46.07 21.36
CA GLY A 93 -26.34 -44.77 21.12
C GLY A 93 -26.06 -43.89 22.34
N THR A 94 -26.43 -44.23 23.58
CA THR A 94 -26.12 -43.37 24.75
C THR A 94 -25.54 -44.18 25.89
N ASN A 95 -24.39 -43.76 26.43
CA ASN A 95 -23.76 -44.39 27.58
C ASN A 95 -23.52 -43.38 28.70
N VAL A 96 -23.67 -43.83 29.95
CA VAL A 96 -23.49 -43.00 31.15
C VAL A 96 -22.45 -43.66 32.03
N TYR A 97 -21.41 -42.92 32.41
CA TYR A 97 -20.31 -43.44 33.20
C TYR A 97 -20.14 -42.61 34.47
N GLY A 98 -20.83 -43.04 35.53
CA GLY A 98 -20.72 -42.45 36.87
C GLY A 98 -19.61 -43.09 37.70
N ARG A 99 -18.72 -42.25 38.25
CA ARG A 99 -17.57 -42.67 39.04
C ARG A 99 -17.24 -41.73 40.21
N GLY A 100 -16.33 -42.18 41.08
CA GLY A 100 -15.72 -41.36 42.14
C GLY A 100 -16.75 -40.57 42.95
N ASN A 101 -16.39 -39.35 43.36
CA ASN A 101 -17.24 -38.46 44.15
C ASN A 101 -18.30 -37.71 43.30
N GLY A 102 -19.03 -38.45 42.46
CA GLY A 102 -20.10 -37.93 41.63
C GLY A 102 -19.64 -37.30 40.31
N VAL A 103 -18.64 -37.87 39.65
CA VAL A 103 -18.22 -37.45 38.30
C VAL A 103 -18.96 -38.29 37.26
N TRP A 104 -19.56 -37.64 36.27
CA TRP A 104 -20.39 -38.30 35.25
C TRP A 104 -19.90 -37.97 33.85
N TRP A 105 -19.61 -38.99 33.05
CA TRP A 105 -19.30 -38.84 31.63
C TRP A 105 -20.41 -39.48 30.80
N VAL A 106 -21.08 -38.69 29.95
CA VAL A 106 -22.20 -39.16 29.14
C VAL A 106 -21.81 -39.07 27.67
N SER A 107 -21.91 -40.18 26.93
CA SER A 107 -21.67 -40.21 25.49
C SER A 107 -22.98 -40.40 24.73
N TYR A 108 -23.09 -39.77 23.56
CA TYR A 108 -24.20 -39.87 22.61
C TYR A 108 -23.67 -40.20 21.21
N ASN A 109 -24.37 -41.06 20.48
CA ASN A 109 -24.20 -41.24 19.05
C ASN A 109 -25.06 -40.19 18.32
N VAL A 110 -24.37 -39.23 17.71
CA VAL A 110 -25.00 -38.14 16.96
C VAL A 110 -24.72 -38.24 15.46
N THR A 111 -24.33 -39.44 14.99
CA THR A 111 -24.13 -39.72 13.57
C THR A 111 -25.37 -39.31 12.77
N GLY A 112 -25.17 -38.60 11.66
CA GLY A 112 -26.22 -38.06 10.79
C GLY A 112 -26.88 -36.79 11.30
N LYS A 113 -26.45 -36.24 12.44
CA LYS A 113 -26.94 -34.96 12.99
C LYS A 113 -25.89 -33.84 12.87
N VAL A 114 -24.70 -34.15 12.36
CA VAL A 114 -23.61 -33.19 12.14
C VAL A 114 -23.76 -32.50 10.79
N THR A 115 -23.27 -31.27 10.69
CA THR A 115 -23.13 -30.54 9.43
C THR A 115 -21.64 -30.42 9.10
N MET A 116 -21.18 -31.20 8.11
CA MET A 116 -19.79 -31.14 7.63
C MET A 116 -19.51 -29.81 6.92
N GLY A 117 -18.30 -29.27 7.07
CA GLY A 117 -17.89 -27.99 6.47
C GLY A 117 -18.57 -26.75 7.07
N ALA A 118 -19.19 -26.89 8.26
CA ALA A 118 -19.96 -25.83 8.89
C ALA A 118 -19.82 -25.84 10.42
N ALA A 119 -20.37 -24.80 11.06
CA ALA A 119 -20.50 -24.70 12.50
C ALA A 119 -21.59 -25.65 13.03
N ASN A 120 -21.30 -26.30 14.14
CA ASN A 120 -22.17 -27.20 14.88
C ASN A 120 -22.23 -26.74 16.34
N ALA A 121 -23.33 -26.99 17.04
CA ALA A 121 -23.51 -26.53 18.42
C ALA A 121 -24.16 -27.62 19.29
N ALA A 122 -23.62 -27.79 20.50
CA ALA A 122 -24.18 -28.67 21.53
C ALA A 122 -24.51 -27.88 22.79
N THR A 123 -25.67 -28.12 23.39
CA THR A 123 -26.06 -27.53 24.69
C THR A 123 -26.48 -28.62 25.67
N ALA A 124 -25.86 -28.63 26.85
CA ALA A 124 -26.15 -29.51 27.96
C ALA A 124 -26.88 -28.74 29.08
N THR A 125 -28.01 -29.27 29.54
CA THR A 125 -28.81 -28.69 30.63
C THR A 125 -29.05 -29.75 31.70
N THR A 126 -28.60 -29.48 32.92
CA THR A 126 -28.75 -30.38 34.06
C THR A 126 -29.90 -29.99 34.97
N GLY A 127 -30.50 -30.95 35.68
CA GLY A 127 -31.50 -30.71 36.73
C GLY A 127 -31.45 -31.75 37.84
N GLY A 128 -32.19 -31.52 38.93
CA GLY A 128 -32.26 -32.43 40.09
C GLY A 128 -31.48 -31.91 41.31
N THR A 129 -30.93 -32.81 42.11
CA THR A 129 -30.19 -32.48 43.36
C THR A 129 -28.68 -32.48 43.21
N ILE A 130 -28.18 -32.84 42.00
CA ILE A 130 -26.78 -32.71 41.61
C ILE A 130 -26.32 -31.25 41.58
N ASP A 131 -25.01 -31.03 41.72
CA ASP A 131 -24.42 -29.69 41.52
C ASP A 131 -24.69 -29.17 40.09
N GLY A 132 -24.56 -30.05 39.09
CA GLY A 132 -25.02 -29.81 37.73
C GLY A 132 -24.09 -28.96 36.87
N ARG A 133 -22.95 -28.51 37.40
CA ARG A 133 -21.93 -27.89 36.54
C ARG A 133 -21.38 -28.90 35.52
N VAL A 134 -21.09 -28.42 34.32
CA VAL A 134 -20.60 -29.21 33.18
C VAL A 134 -19.10 -28.97 33.03
N TYR A 135 -18.31 -30.03 33.02
CA TYR A 135 -16.85 -29.98 32.84
C TYR A 135 -16.47 -29.58 31.41
N ALA A 136 -17.07 -30.23 30.41
CA ALA A 136 -16.85 -29.93 28.99
C ALA A 136 -17.91 -30.64 28.14
N ILE A 137 -18.02 -30.21 26.88
CA ILE A 137 -18.67 -30.97 25.82
C ILE A 137 -17.64 -31.25 24.73
N MET A 138 -17.45 -32.51 24.35
CA MET A 138 -16.49 -32.93 23.34
C MET A 138 -17.17 -33.63 22.17
N LEU A 139 -16.70 -33.36 20.96
CA LEU A 139 -17.20 -33.95 19.72
C LEU A 139 -16.09 -34.71 19.01
N VAL A 140 -16.38 -35.94 18.61
CA VAL A 140 -15.52 -36.83 17.84
C VAL A 140 -16.23 -37.20 16.55
N THR A 141 -15.69 -36.82 15.40
CA THR A 141 -16.25 -37.14 14.08
C THR A 141 -15.21 -37.83 13.21
N VAL A 142 -15.50 -39.07 12.82
CA VAL A 142 -14.80 -39.79 11.77
C VAL A 142 -15.44 -39.41 10.43
N TYR A 143 -14.64 -38.98 9.46
CA TYR A 143 -15.15 -38.59 8.14
C TYR A 143 -14.21 -39.03 7.02
N SER A 144 -14.78 -39.45 5.89
CA SER A 144 -14.01 -39.71 4.68
C SER A 144 -13.83 -38.46 3.86
N ASP A 145 -12.61 -38.26 3.38
CA ASP A 145 -12.22 -37.21 2.46
C ASP A 145 -11.19 -37.82 1.49
N PRO A 146 -11.52 -37.94 0.19
CA PRO A 146 -10.61 -38.52 -0.80
C PRO A 146 -9.27 -37.79 -0.93
N SER A 147 -9.16 -36.54 -0.45
CA SER A 147 -7.90 -35.77 -0.45
C SER A 147 -6.96 -36.13 0.71
N LYS A 148 -7.45 -36.85 1.72
CA LYS A 148 -6.70 -37.24 2.92
C LYS A 148 -6.08 -38.64 2.76
N PRO A 149 -5.05 -38.99 3.56
CA PRO A 149 -4.48 -40.34 3.52
C PRO A 149 -5.51 -41.41 3.94
N GLU A 150 -5.20 -42.65 3.60
CA GLU A 150 -5.84 -43.79 4.27
C GLU A 150 -5.37 -43.82 5.73
N ILE A 151 -6.30 -43.75 6.66
CA ILE A 151 -6.04 -43.82 8.10
C ILE A 151 -6.62 -45.11 8.69
N GLN A 152 -5.98 -45.60 9.73
CA GLN A 152 -6.52 -46.57 10.67
C GLN A 152 -6.75 -45.87 12.01
N TYR A 153 -7.91 -46.05 12.64
CA TYR A 153 -8.23 -45.34 13.88
C TYR A 153 -8.88 -46.25 14.93
N TRP A 154 -8.75 -45.84 16.19
CA TRP A 154 -9.45 -46.38 17.35
C TRP A 154 -9.98 -45.23 18.19
N ILE A 155 -11.24 -45.32 18.59
CA ILE A 155 -11.91 -44.39 19.49
C ILE A 155 -12.32 -45.17 20.73
N ASN A 156 -11.68 -44.88 21.85
CA ASN A 156 -11.98 -45.47 23.14
C ASN A 156 -12.74 -44.50 24.02
N GLU A 157 -13.74 -45.00 24.73
CA GLU A 157 -14.50 -44.23 25.69
C GLU A 157 -14.68 -45.03 26.98
N GLY A 158 -14.79 -44.31 28.10
CA GLY A 158 -15.00 -44.86 29.43
C GLY A 158 -14.89 -43.76 30.45
N SER A 159 -14.53 -44.08 31.68
CA SER A 159 -14.51 -43.10 32.77
C SER A 159 -13.83 -43.72 33.99
N PHE A 160 -12.50 -43.78 34.01
CA PHE A 160 -11.75 -44.30 35.16
C PHE A 160 -11.57 -43.25 36.25
N ASN A 161 -11.50 -43.70 37.51
CA ASN A 161 -11.17 -42.87 38.65
C ASN A 161 -9.85 -43.40 39.24
N LEU A 162 -8.72 -42.81 38.86
CA LEU A 162 -7.46 -43.09 39.53
C LEU A 162 -7.44 -42.27 40.83
N HIS A 163 -7.15 -42.90 41.96
CA HIS A 163 -7.24 -42.25 43.27
C HIS A 163 -6.29 -42.87 44.30
N TYR A 164 -5.92 -42.06 45.27
CA TYR A 164 -5.29 -42.52 46.52
C TYR A 164 -6.32 -43.16 47.46
N SER A 165 -5.84 -43.87 48.49
CA SER A 165 -6.71 -44.40 49.54
C SER A 165 -7.17 -43.29 50.49
N SER A 166 -8.48 -43.20 50.74
CA SER A 166 -9.05 -42.27 51.72
C SER A 166 -9.73 -43.02 52.87
N ALA A 167 -10.07 -42.30 53.96
CA ALA A 167 -10.81 -42.89 55.08
C ALA A 167 -12.19 -43.42 54.67
N SER A 168 -12.80 -42.84 53.62
CA SER A 168 -14.11 -43.23 53.09
C SER A 168 -14.03 -44.36 52.05
N TYR A 169 -12.85 -44.57 51.46
CA TYR A 169 -12.61 -45.63 50.48
C TYR A 169 -11.14 -46.11 50.57
N PRO A 170 -10.87 -47.25 51.24
CA PRO A 170 -9.52 -47.66 51.62
C PRO A 170 -8.72 -48.37 50.52
N TYR A 171 -9.25 -48.44 49.29
CA TYR A 171 -8.54 -49.02 48.14
C TYR A 171 -7.74 -47.94 47.40
N VAL A 172 -6.73 -48.37 46.64
CA VAL A 172 -5.89 -47.49 45.81
C VAL A 172 -6.02 -47.92 44.35
N GLN A 173 -6.11 -46.96 43.45
CA GLN A 173 -6.09 -47.20 42.02
C GLN A 173 -5.13 -46.20 41.36
N ASP A 174 -3.84 -46.56 41.27
CA ASP A 174 -2.81 -45.65 40.75
C ASP A 174 -2.67 -45.67 39.23
N THR A 175 -3.21 -46.69 38.56
CA THR A 175 -2.98 -46.87 37.12
C THR A 175 -4.15 -47.49 36.38
N THR A 176 -4.23 -47.21 35.09
CA THR A 176 -5.06 -47.98 34.17
C THR A 176 -4.45 -48.12 32.78
N PHE A 177 -4.84 -49.18 32.08
CA PHE A 177 -4.39 -49.51 30.73
C PHE A 177 -5.53 -49.29 29.75
N VAL A 178 -5.27 -48.49 28.72
CA VAL A 178 -6.23 -48.23 27.64
C VAL A 178 -5.71 -48.89 26.37
N TRP A 179 -6.37 -49.96 25.96
CA TRP A 179 -5.97 -50.79 24.83
C TRP A 179 -6.59 -50.31 23.52
N PHE A 180 -5.75 -50.12 22.50
CA PHE A 180 -6.14 -49.95 21.10
C PHE A 180 -6.08 -51.33 20.43
N ASN A 181 -7.16 -52.09 20.58
CA ASN A 181 -7.20 -53.52 20.24
C ASN A 181 -7.22 -53.73 18.71
N GLY A 182 -6.34 -54.59 18.22
CA GLY A 182 -6.23 -54.96 16.80
C GLY A 182 -4.81 -54.80 16.26
N SER A 183 -4.60 -55.29 15.04
CA SER A 183 -3.35 -55.07 14.31
C SER A 183 -3.23 -53.61 13.92
N ALA A 184 -2.06 -53.00 14.15
CA ALA A 184 -1.74 -51.66 13.70
C ALA A 184 -0.91 -51.69 12.40
N ILE A 185 -1.27 -50.82 11.46
CA ILE A 185 -0.42 -50.54 10.29
C ILE A 185 0.92 -49.95 10.73
N THR A 186 1.94 -50.07 9.87
CA THR A 186 3.12 -49.21 9.94
C THR A 186 2.75 -47.85 9.35
N PRO A 187 2.64 -46.77 10.16
CA PRO A 187 2.15 -45.50 9.67
C PRO A 187 3.27 -44.59 9.19
N ALA A 188 2.93 -43.64 8.32
CA ALA A 188 3.76 -42.47 8.06
C ALA A 188 3.68 -41.45 9.21
N SER A 189 2.53 -41.36 9.87
CA SER A 189 2.34 -40.54 11.07
C SER A 189 1.29 -41.13 12.01
N ALA A 190 1.44 -40.86 13.31
CA ALA A 190 0.52 -41.28 14.36
C ALA A 190 0.09 -40.09 15.22
N LYS A 191 -1.17 -40.10 15.65
CA LYS A 191 -1.79 -39.12 16.54
C LYS A 191 -2.51 -39.84 17.68
N LEU A 192 -2.20 -39.50 18.93
CA LEU A 192 -2.95 -39.97 20.09
C LEU A 192 -3.58 -38.77 20.80
N THR A 193 -4.89 -38.82 21.02
CA THR A 193 -5.62 -37.80 21.80
C THR A 193 -6.19 -38.43 23.06
N ALA A 194 -6.04 -37.78 24.21
CA ALA A 194 -6.58 -38.23 25.50
C ALA A 194 -7.37 -37.10 26.16
N ALA A 195 -8.41 -37.44 26.94
CA ALA A 195 -9.14 -36.47 27.75
C ALA A 195 -9.31 -36.96 29.18
N TYR A 196 -9.26 -36.01 30.10
CA TYR A 196 -9.24 -36.23 31.54
C TYR A 196 -10.28 -35.35 32.22
N LEU A 197 -10.74 -35.81 33.37
CA LEU A 197 -11.45 -34.99 34.34
C LEU A 197 -10.75 -35.11 35.69
N VAL A 198 -10.92 -34.09 36.53
CA VAL A 198 -10.53 -34.02 37.94
C VAL A 198 -9.04 -34.08 38.26
N GLY A 199 -8.15 -33.93 37.28
CA GLY A 199 -6.73 -33.65 37.52
C GLY A 199 -6.50 -32.23 38.04
N THR A 200 -5.31 -31.97 38.57
CA THR A 200 -4.94 -30.78 39.34
C THR A 200 -3.54 -30.34 38.95
N LYS A 201 -3.47 -29.10 38.47
CA LYS A 201 -2.20 -28.48 38.08
C LYS A 201 -1.12 -28.58 39.17
N GLY A 202 0.03 -29.12 38.80
CA GLY A 202 1.23 -29.18 39.63
C GLY A 202 1.31 -30.39 40.55
N GLU A 203 0.33 -31.29 40.52
CA GLU A 203 0.46 -32.63 41.10
C GLU A 203 0.97 -33.59 40.01
N ASN A 204 1.86 -34.53 40.36
CA ASN A 204 2.51 -35.31 39.31
C ASN A 204 1.56 -36.38 38.73
N ASP A 205 1.36 -36.43 37.43
CA ASP A 205 0.71 -37.54 36.74
C ASP A 205 1.35 -37.81 35.37
N TYR A 206 1.12 -39.00 34.81
CA TYR A 206 1.87 -39.48 33.66
C TYR A 206 1.03 -40.26 32.66
N LEU A 207 1.34 -40.07 31.39
CA LEU A 207 0.85 -40.87 30.27
C LEU A 207 2.02 -41.55 29.54
N TYR A 208 2.01 -42.88 29.50
CA TYR A 208 2.98 -43.68 28.74
C TYR A 208 2.33 -44.38 27.56
N PHE A 209 3.09 -44.59 26.49
CA PHE A 209 2.68 -45.35 25.32
C PHE A 209 3.60 -46.55 25.08
N ASN A 210 3.00 -47.74 25.03
CA ASN A 210 3.68 -49.03 24.88
C ASN A 210 4.98 -49.20 25.71
N PRO A 211 5.01 -48.84 27.01
CA PRO A 211 6.18 -49.16 27.84
C PRO A 211 6.40 -50.68 27.89
N PRO A 212 7.63 -51.20 27.75
CA PRO A 212 7.91 -52.64 27.80
C PRO A 212 7.31 -53.32 29.04
N LYS A 213 6.87 -54.58 28.89
CA LYS A 213 6.39 -55.38 30.03
C LYS A 213 7.55 -55.96 30.84
N ALA A 214 8.16 -55.13 31.68
CA ALA A 214 9.29 -55.49 32.52
C ALA A 214 9.04 -55.11 33.99
N GLY A 215 9.71 -55.80 34.92
CA GLY A 215 9.51 -55.57 36.37
C GLY A 215 9.98 -54.20 36.86
N ASP A 216 10.75 -53.47 36.06
CA ASP A 216 11.24 -52.12 36.33
C ASP A 216 10.50 -51.04 35.51
N SER A 217 9.39 -51.38 34.84
CA SER A 217 8.60 -50.48 33.99
C SER A 217 7.27 -50.04 34.64
N PRO A 218 6.65 -48.95 34.16
CA PRO A 218 5.32 -48.49 34.61
C PRO A 218 4.20 -49.49 34.29
N TYR A 219 4.50 -50.65 33.70
CA TYR A 219 3.53 -51.72 33.45
C TYR A 219 3.14 -52.48 34.74
N SER A 220 4.04 -52.61 35.72
CA SER A 220 3.77 -53.43 36.91
C SER A 220 4.49 -53.00 38.19
N ASN A 221 5.20 -51.86 38.16
CA ASN A 221 5.99 -51.36 39.27
C ASN A 221 5.64 -49.89 39.50
N MET A 222 5.55 -49.47 40.78
CA MET A 222 5.23 -48.10 41.21
C MET A 222 6.46 -47.20 41.40
N ALA A 223 7.64 -47.80 41.64
CA ALA A 223 8.93 -47.14 41.83
C ALA A 223 9.87 -47.42 40.62
N TRP A 224 9.30 -47.43 39.42
CA TRP A 224 9.97 -47.79 38.18
C TRP A 224 10.94 -46.68 37.74
N ASN A 225 12.03 -47.01 37.02
CA ASN A 225 13.04 -45.99 36.70
C ASN A 225 12.51 -44.98 35.67
N ILE A 226 12.04 -43.85 36.18
CA ILE A 226 11.59 -42.69 35.43
C ILE A 226 12.48 -42.36 34.23
N GLY A 227 13.80 -42.27 34.44
CA GLY A 227 14.79 -41.95 33.41
C GLY A 227 14.88 -43.00 32.30
N ALA A 228 14.75 -44.29 32.65
CA ALA A 228 14.87 -45.40 31.71
C ALA A 228 13.70 -45.48 30.72
N TYR A 229 12.50 -45.00 31.11
CA TYR A 229 11.30 -45.06 30.28
C TYR A 229 10.80 -43.69 29.79
N ARG A 230 11.63 -42.62 29.89
CA ARG A 230 11.33 -41.30 29.31
C ARG A 230 10.93 -41.36 27.83
N THR A 231 11.52 -42.29 27.07
CA THR A 231 11.19 -42.45 25.64
C THR A 231 9.82 -43.06 25.37
N ASN A 232 9.15 -43.58 26.40
CA ASN A 232 7.77 -44.10 26.35
C ASN A 232 6.76 -43.11 26.91
N GLN A 233 7.20 -42.00 27.49
CA GLN A 233 6.34 -40.96 28.05
C GLN A 233 5.82 -40.04 26.94
N LEU A 234 4.54 -39.69 26.96
CA LEU A 234 3.92 -38.84 25.95
C LEU A 234 3.99 -37.34 26.27
N ASP A 235 4.09 -36.99 27.54
CA ASP A 235 4.23 -35.61 28.02
C ASP A 235 5.23 -35.51 29.20
N GLY A 236 5.29 -34.37 29.88
CA GLY A 236 5.94 -34.18 31.16
C GLY A 236 5.31 -34.98 32.31
N ASN A 237 5.56 -34.53 33.52
CA ASN A 237 5.16 -35.18 34.77
C ASN A 237 3.86 -34.62 35.35
N ASP A 238 2.99 -34.01 34.55
CA ASP A 238 1.73 -33.38 34.95
C ASP A 238 0.87 -33.29 33.67
N VAL A 239 0.29 -34.42 33.23
CA VAL A 239 -0.44 -34.51 31.95
C VAL A 239 -1.88 -34.06 32.11
N ALA A 240 -2.47 -34.20 33.31
CA ALA A 240 -3.83 -33.79 33.62
C ALA A 240 -3.86 -32.44 34.34
N ASP A 241 -3.12 -31.45 33.83
CA ASP A 241 -2.76 -30.19 34.52
C ASP A 241 -3.87 -29.11 34.57
N GLU A 242 -5.10 -29.47 34.21
CA GLU A 242 -6.24 -28.56 34.01
C GLU A 242 -6.01 -27.43 33.00
N SER A 243 -5.14 -27.60 31.99
CA SER A 243 -4.81 -26.53 31.03
C SER A 243 -6.01 -26.01 30.23
N GLN A 244 -7.05 -26.82 30.02
CA GLN A 244 -8.32 -26.38 29.38
C GLN A 244 -9.39 -25.91 30.40
N GLY A 245 -9.02 -25.80 31.68
CA GLY A 245 -9.72 -25.09 32.74
C GLY A 245 -10.55 -25.99 33.65
N GLY A 246 -10.49 -25.72 34.97
CA GLY A 246 -11.44 -26.21 35.96
C GLY A 246 -11.71 -27.71 35.88
N TYR A 247 -10.69 -28.50 36.17
CA TYR A 247 -10.70 -29.96 36.20
C TYR A 247 -10.94 -30.68 34.86
N PHE A 248 -10.90 -30.01 33.71
CA PHE A 248 -10.93 -30.67 32.41
C PHE A 248 -9.60 -30.49 31.70
N ASP A 249 -9.07 -31.60 31.19
CA ASP A 249 -7.85 -31.60 30.41
C ASP A 249 -8.01 -32.43 29.11
N PHE A 250 -7.33 -32.00 28.04
CA PHE A 250 -7.43 -32.53 26.69
C PHE A 250 -6.10 -32.41 25.95
N GLU A 251 -5.44 -33.55 25.75
CA GLU A 251 -4.10 -33.60 25.19
C GLU A 251 -4.03 -34.32 23.84
N THR A 252 -3.16 -33.84 22.94
CA THR A 252 -2.94 -34.45 21.63
C THR A 252 -1.46 -34.56 21.27
N PHE A 253 -1.01 -35.79 21.11
CA PHE A 253 0.37 -36.17 20.80
C PHE A 253 0.51 -36.59 19.34
N THR A 254 1.58 -36.19 18.66
CA THR A 254 1.87 -36.57 17.26
C THR A 254 3.30 -37.09 17.06
N SER A 255 3.49 -37.97 16.08
CA SER A 255 4.82 -38.55 15.76
C SER A 255 5.68 -37.69 14.83
N THR A 256 5.15 -36.60 14.28
CA THR A 256 5.89 -35.64 13.42
C THR A 256 6.70 -34.63 14.23
N ASN A 257 6.47 -34.56 15.55
CA ASN A 257 7.32 -33.87 16.49
C ASN A 257 8.36 -34.89 17.02
N ASP A 258 9.64 -34.63 16.75
CA ASP A 258 10.75 -35.60 16.71
C ASP A 258 11.24 -36.14 18.09
N SER A 259 10.33 -36.46 19.01
CA SER A 259 10.70 -37.03 20.32
C SER A 259 9.63 -37.88 21.03
N THR A 260 8.39 -37.97 20.53
CA THR A 260 7.28 -38.61 21.27
C THR A 260 7.36 -40.13 21.33
N ALA A 261 6.75 -40.71 22.37
CA ALA A 261 6.66 -42.16 22.58
C ALA A 261 5.88 -42.94 21.51
N LEU A 262 5.15 -42.25 20.63
CA LEU A 262 4.39 -42.87 19.54
C LEU A 262 5.28 -43.61 18.53
N LYS A 263 6.59 -43.36 18.51
CA LYS A 263 7.55 -44.18 17.74
C LYS A 263 7.61 -45.65 18.19
N ASN A 264 7.16 -45.94 19.42
CA ASN A 264 7.15 -47.30 19.98
C ASN A 264 5.89 -48.08 19.58
N LEU A 265 5.20 -47.69 18.50
CA LEU A 265 4.10 -48.46 17.93
C LEU A 265 4.54 -49.89 17.58
N ILE A 266 3.69 -50.84 17.92
CA ILE A 266 3.88 -52.25 17.59
C ILE A 266 2.76 -52.69 16.63
N SER A 267 3.03 -53.70 15.80
CA SER A 267 2.07 -54.22 14.80
C SER A 267 0.89 -55.01 15.39
N SER A 268 0.73 -54.99 16.71
CA SER A 268 -0.28 -55.71 17.49
C SER A 268 -1.06 -54.72 18.36
N ASN A 269 -1.73 -55.19 19.41
CA ASN A 269 -2.45 -54.35 20.36
C ASN A 269 -1.50 -53.30 20.99
N ASN A 270 -1.74 -52.05 20.66
CA ASN A 270 -1.06 -50.91 21.29
C ASN A 270 -1.84 -50.49 22.55
N TYR A 271 -1.19 -49.82 23.48
CA TYR A 271 -1.86 -49.33 24.69
C TYR A 271 -1.19 -48.08 25.25
N ALA A 272 -2.01 -47.29 25.95
CA ALA A 272 -1.56 -46.22 26.81
C ALA A 272 -1.69 -46.63 28.29
N VAL A 273 -0.75 -46.18 29.12
CA VAL A 273 -0.77 -46.35 30.58
C VAL A 273 -0.98 -44.98 31.20
N PHE A 274 -2.13 -44.81 31.83
CA PHE A 274 -2.45 -43.63 32.62
C PHE A 274 -2.02 -43.91 34.05
N TRP A 275 -1.27 -42.99 34.66
CA TRP A 275 -0.58 -43.25 35.92
C TRP A 275 -0.62 -42.02 36.83
N ARG A 276 -1.11 -42.20 38.06
CA ARG A 276 -1.41 -41.12 39.02
C ARG A 276 -0.18 -40.49 39.67
N GLY A 277 0.99 -41.13 39.65
CA GLY A 277 2.21 -40.59 40.28
C GLY A 277 3.28 -41.65 40.54
N HIS A 278 4.50 -41.28 40.90
CA HIS A 278 5.62 -42.21 41.07
C HIS A 278 6.10 -42.29 42.53
N ASP A 279 6.35 -43.50 43.04
CA ASP A 279 6.89 -43.72 44.39
C ASP A 279 8.39 -43.35 44.44
N ASP A 280 8.67 -42.05 44.50
CA ASP A 280 10.02 -41.47 44.44
C ASP A 280 10.87 -41.85 45.67
N ASN A 281 10.25 -42.01 46.84
CA ASN A 281 10.92 -42.35 48.08
C ASN A 281 11.00 -43.86 48.37
N ASN A 282 10.31 -44.68 47.57
CA ASN A 282 10.32 -46.14 47.60
C ASN A 282 9.72 -46.73 48.91
N ASP A 283 8.74 -46.05 49.52
CA ASP A 283 8.01 -46.52 50.72
C ASP A 283 6.78 -47.38 50.40
N GLY A 284 6.51 -47.61 49.10
CA GLY A 284 5.40 -48.40 48.61
C GLY A 284 4.10 -47.62 48.48
N LYS A 285 4.13 -46.28 48.49
CA LYS A 285 2.96 -45.41 48.35
C LYS A 285 3.25 -44.23 47.41
N ILE A 286 2.17 -43.65 46.89
CA ILE A 286 2.21 -42.44 46.07
C ILE A 286 1.37 -41.38 46.79
N TYR A 287 2.03 -40.41 47.43
CA TYR A 287 1.35 -39.33 48.16
C TYR A 287 0.96 -38.18 47.22
N ALA A 288 -0.27 -37.70 47.40
CA ALA A 288 -0.78 -36.55 46.65
C ALA A 288 -0.51 -35.20 47.31
N GLU A 289 -0.30 -35.17 48.63
CA GLU A 289 -0.10 -33.95 49.40
C GLU A 289 1.26 -33.95 50.10
N PHE A 290 1.95 -32.80 50.09
CA PHE A 290 3.23 -32.65 50.76
C PHE A 290 3.04 -32.72 52.28
N THR A 291 3.75 -33.63 52.93
CA THR A 291 3.90 -33.60 54.38
C THR A 291 5.38 -33.45 54.74
N PRO A 292 5.74 -32.95 55.94
CA PRO A 292 7.15 -32.84 56.34
C PRO A 292 7.94 -34.16 56.28
N THR A 293 7.25 -35.30 56.23
CA THR A 293 7.83 -36.64 56.17
C THR A 293 7.77 -37.29 54.78
N ASN A 294 6.88 -36.85 53.88
CA ASN A 294 6.66 -37.48 52.58
C ASN A 294 6.55 -36.42 51.45
N PRO A 295 7.33 -36.54 50.36
CA PRO A 295 7.22 -35.67 49.20
C PRO A 295 5.90 -35.89 48.44
N VAL A 296 5.47 -34.89 47.64
CA VAL A 296 4.37 -35.07 46.67
C VAL A 296 4.92 -35.93 45.54
N GLU A 297 4.29 -37.08 45.35
CA GLU A 297 4.70 -38.13 44.45
C GLU A 297 3.68 -38.36 43.34
N GLY A 298 2.44 -37.89 43.52
CA GLY A 298 1.38 -38.02 42.55
C GLY A 298 0.24 -37.04 42.73
N GLU A 299 -0.83 -37.30 42.00
CA GLU A 299 -2.09 -36.56 42.03
C GLU A 299 -3.15 -37.24 42.92
N SER A 300 -3.96 -36.49 43.65
CA SER A 300 -5.10 -37.00 44.41
C SER A 300 -6.10 -37.79 43.56
N TYR A 301 -6.54 -37.24 42.43
CA TYR A 301 -7.49 -37.89 41.53
C TYR A 301 -7.14 -37.61 40.08
N VAL A 302 -6.98 -38.64 39.25
CA VAL A 302 -6.87 -38.47 37.78
C VAL A 302 -7.98 -39.25 37.13
N GLY A 303 -8.68 -38.62 36.20
CA GLY A 303 -9.89 -39.19 35.64
C GLY A 303 -9.89 -39.41 34.13
N PRO A 304 -9.11 -40.37 33.59
CA PRO A 304 -9.10 -40.66 32.15
C PRO A 304 -10.48 -41.08 31.66
N THR A 305 -10.98 -40.40 30.63
CA THR A 305 -12.36 -40.58 30.16
C THR A 305 -12.46 -40.86 28.65
N PHE A 306 -11.38 -40.61 27.91
CA PHE A 306 -11.32 -40.81 26.46
C PHE A 306 -9.88 -41.02 26.00
N ALA A 307 -9.71 -41.88 25.00
CA ALA A 307 -8.47 -41.94 24.24
C ALA A 307 -8.73 -42.35 22.78
N ALA A 308 -8.07 -41.70 21.82
CA ALA A 308 -8.16 -42.07 20.41
C ALA A 308 -6.79 -42.14 19.77
N LEU A 309 -6.51 -43.24 19.07
CA LEU A 309 -5.29 -43.44 18.29
C LEU A 309 -5.63 -43.38 16.80
N VAL A 310 -4.93 -42.55 16.04
CA VAL A 310 -5.11 -42.39 14.59
C VAL A 310 -3.76 -42.58 13.91
N LEU A 311 -3.69 -43.51 12.96
CA LEU A 311 -2.50 -43.90 12.23
C LEU A 311 -2.72 -43.61 10.75
N ALA A 312 -1.91 -42.74 10.15
CA ALA A 312 -1.97 -42.47 8.71
C ALA A 312 -1.04 -43.44 7.96
N LYS A 313 -1.60 -44.20 7.01
CA LYS A 313 -0.83 -45.08 6.13
C LYS A 313 0.08 -44.24 5.23
N ALA A 314 1.27 -44.76 4.95
CA ALA A 314 2.11 -44.22 3.89
C ALA A 314 1.38 -44.40 2.54
N GLY A 315 0.72 -43.34 2.08
CA GLY A 315 0.26 -43.25 0.70
C GLY A 315 1.45 -43.00 -0.22
N THR A 316 1.37 -43.43 -1.48
CA THR A 316 2.08 -42.72 -2.54
C THR A 316 1.65 -41.25 -2.41
N PRO A 317 2.55 -40.28 -2.27
CA PRO A 317 2.15 -38.88 -2.11
C PRO A 317 1.16 -38.52 -3.20
N SER A 318 0.00 -37.97 -2.81
CA SER A 318 -0.84 -37.23 -3.75
C SER A 318 -0.02 -36.02 -4.18
N VAL A 319 0.76 -36.18 -5.24
CA VAL A 319 1.57 -35.11 -5.82
C VAL A 319 0.66 -34.06 -6.41
N LYS A 320 0.36 -33.03 -5.61
CA LYS A 320 -0.39 -31.85 -6.05
C LYS A 320 0.55 -30.64 -6.05
N PRO A 321 0.36 -29.70 -6.98
CA PRO A 321 1.02 -28.41 -6.87
C PRO A 321 0.52 -27.62 -5.64
N ASP A 322 1.26 -26.59 -5.26
CA ASP A 322 0.89 -25.56 -4.28
C ASP A 322 1.42 -24.22 -4.80
N LEU A 323 0.60 -23.52 -5.58
CA LEU A 323 0.89 -22.29 -6.32
C LEU A 323 0.72 -21.08 -5.41
N ILE A 324 1.82 -20.67 -4.80
CA ILE A 324 1.86 -19.50 -3.92
C ILE A 324 2.51 -18.30 -4.63
N PRO A 325 1.86 -17.13 -4.72
CA PRO A 325 2.55 -15.89 -5.02
C PRO A 325 3.47 -15.51 -3.84
N THR A 326 4.77 -15.40 -4.09
CA THR A 326 5.78 -15.19 -3.04
C THR A 326 6.30 -13.75 -2.97
N SER A 327 6.11 -12.95 -4.02
CA SER A 327 6.51 -11.54 -3.99
C SER A 327 5.71 -10.67 -4.95
N ILE A 328 5.44 -9.43 -4.53
CA ILE A 328 4.97 -8.33 -5.38
C ILE A 328 6.02 -7.20 -5.32
N LYS A 329 6.63 -6.90 -6.47
CA LYS A 329 7.74 -5.94 -6.60
C LYS A 329 7.37 -4.83 -7.59
N PRO A 330 6.71 -3.75 -7.13
CA PRO A 330 6.35 -2.61 -7.96
C PRO A 330 7.52 -1.60 -8.07
N TYR A 331 7.82 -1.11 -9.28
CA TYR A 331 8.90 -0.15 -9.54
C TYR A 331 8.61 0.67 -10.82
N HIS A 332 9.27 1.81 -10.97
CA HIS A 332 9.25 2.59 -12.21
C HIS A 332 10.38 2.20 -13.18
N PHE A 333 11.64 2.24 -12.74
CA PHE A 333 12.79 1.97 -13.61
C PHE A 333 13.26 0.52 -13.53
N GLU A 334 13.73 0.08 -12.36
CA GLU A 334 14.15 -1.31 -12.12
C GLU A 334 14.00 -1.70 -10.64
N TRP A 335 14.15 -2.99 -10.33
CA TRP A 335 14.14 -3.49 -8.95
C TRP A 335 15.57 -3.80 -8.48
N TRP A 336 15.96 -3.29 -7.32
CA TRP A 336 17.28 -3.53 -6.75
C TRP A 336 17.27 -4.77 -5.85
N GLU A 337 17.55 -5.93 -6.43
CA GLU A 337 17.48 -7.23 -5.73
C GLU A 337 18.30 -7.27 -4.44
N GLN A 338 19.50 -6.68 -4.43
CA GLN A 338 20.39 -6.68 -3.26
C GLN A 338 19.75 -6.03 -2.02
N TYR A 339 18.96 -4.98 -2.20
CA TYR A 339 18.35 -4.22 -1.09
C TYR A 339 16.84 -4.47 -0.98
N ASN A 340 16.28 -5.22 -1.93
CA ASN A 340 14.85 -5.48 -2.05
C ASN A 340 14.02 -4.18 -2.07
N THR A 341 14.48 -3.19 -2.83
CA THR A 341 13.84 -1.87 -2.99
C THR A 341 13.74 -1.48 -4.46
N PRO A 342 12.74 -0.67 -4.85
CA PRO A 342 12.63 -0.18 -6.20
C PRO A 342 13.67 0.92 -6.49
N LYS A 343 14.21 0.93 -7.71
CA LYS A 343 14.81 2.14 -8.29
C LYS A 343 13.69 2.92 -8.98
N GLY A 344 13.19 3.92 -8.26
CA GLY A 344 12.04 4.71 -8.65
C GLY A 344 10.77 4.04 -8.16
N ASP A 345 10.12 4.67 -7.18
CA ASP A 345 8.78 4.27 -6.77
C ASP A 345 7.80 4.46 -7.94
N PRO A 346 6.68 3.71 -7.99
CA PRO A 346 5.67 3.93 -9.01
C PRO A 346 5.10 5.35 -8.99
N TRP A 347 5.00 5.96 -10.16
CA TRP A 347 4.53 7.34 -10.36
C TRP A 347 3.16 7.38 -11.04
N PHE A 348 2.36 8.40 -10.71
CA PHE A 348 1.14 8.67 -11.47
C PHE A 348 1.43 9.04 -12.92
N ASN A 349 0.53 8.63 -13.81
CA ASN A 349 0.50 8.98 -15.23
C ASN A 349 1.69 8.48 -16.07
N LEU A 350 2.64 7.76 -15.45
CA LEU A 350 3.71 7.04 -16.12
C LEU A 350 3.43 5.53 -16.16
N THR A 351 4.05 4.84 -17.10
CA THR A 351 4.02 3.38 -17.14
C THR A 351 5.04 2.84 -16.14
N ASN A 352 4.53 2.25 -15.06
CA ASN A 352 5.32 1.55 -14.06
C ASN A 352 5.24 0.05 -14.32
N TYR A 353 5.98 -0.72 -13.53
CA TYR A 353 6.01 -2.16 -13.63
C TYR A 353 5.82 -2.83 -12.29
N VAL A 354 5.23 -4.02 -12.32
CA VAL A 354 5.10 -4.88 -11.14
C VAL A 354 5.55 -6.28 -11.51
N ASN A 355 6.61 -6.76 -10.86
CA ASN A 355 7.03 -8.14 -10.99
C ASN A 355 6.33 -8.98 -9.90
N VAL A 356 5.67 -10.05 -10.31
CA VAL A 356 5.02 -11.02 -9.42
C VAL A 356 5.76 -12.35 -9.53
N THR A 357 6.32 -12.82 -8.41
CA THR A 357 6.93 -14.16 -8.35
C THR A 357 5.91 -15.15 -7.85
N VAL A 358 5.76 -16.26 -8.56
CA VAL A 358 4.95 -17.41 -8.17
C VAL A 358 5.86 -18.61 -7.98
N LYS A 359 5.67 -19.35 -6.89
CA LYS A 359 6.38 -20.59 -6.61
C LYS A 359 5.38 -21.74 -6.54
N ASN A 360 5.74 -22.88 -7.13
CA ASN A 360 5.08 -24.14 -6.80
C ASN A 360 5.82 -24.75 -5.60
N ASN A 361 5.23 -24.64 -4.42
CA ASN A 361 5.77 -25.19 -3.18
C ASN A 361 5.30 -26.63 -2.90
N GLY A 362 4.45 -27.17 -3.77
CA GLY A 362 3.84 -28.48 -3.64
C GLY A 362 4.71 -29.57 -4.24
N SER A 363 4.30 -30.81 -4.03
CA SER A 363 5.04 -31.99 -4.47
C SER A 363 4.74 -32.41 -5.92
N GLY A 364 3.67 -31.88 -6.53
CA GLY A 364 3.26 -32.15 -7.91
C GLY A 364 3.46 -30.99 -8.88
N SER A 365 3.58 -31.29 -10.18
CA SER A 365 3.67 -30.26 -11.22
C SER A 365 2.31 -29.61 -11.46
N ALA A 366 2.27 -28.28 -11.56
CA ALA A 366 1.08 -27.56 -12.02
C ALA A 366 0.97 -27.60 -13.54
N ALA A 367 -0.25 -27.85 -14.04
CA ALA A 367 -0.62 -27.60 -15.43
C ALA A 367 -0.68 -26.08 -15.68
N GLY A 368 -1.14 -25.65 -16.87
CA GLY A 368 -1.22 -24.22 -17.17
C GLY A 368 -2.21 -23.48 -16.27
N PHE A 369 -1.80 -22.35 -15.70
CA PHE A 369 -2.61 -21.53 -14.79
C PHE A 369 -2.44 -20.04 -15.07
N LYS A 370 -3.28 -19.22 -14.43
CA LYS A 370 -3.27 -17.76 -14.60
C LYS A 370 -2.77 -17.04 -13.36
N VAL A 371 -2.02 -15.97 -13.59
CA VAL A 371 -1.64 -14.99 -12.57
C VAL A 371 -2.32 -13.68 -12.94
N LYS A 372 -3.15 -13.18 -12.03
CA LYS A 372 -3.81 -11.88 -12.18
C LYS A 372 -3.24 -10.92 -11.15
N LEU A 373 -3.02 -9.68 -11.58
CA LEU A 373 -2.61 -8.60 -10.70
C LEU A 373 -3.71 -7.54 -10.68
N TYR A 374 -4.10 -7.14 -9.48
CA TYR A 374 -5.07 -6.09 -9.23
C TYR A 374 -4.44 -4.93 -8.46
N ALA A 375 -4.93 -3.71 -8.68
CA ALA A 375 -4.71 -2.56 -7.81
C ALA A 375 -6.04 -2.18 -7.16
N ASP A 376 -6.13 -2.33 -5.84
CA ASP A 376 -7.39 -2.40 -5.11
C ASP A 376 -8.27 -3.50 -5.74
N ASP A 377 -9.43 -3.14 -6.30
CA ASP A 377 -10.34 -4.05 -6.98
C ASP A 377 -10.22 -4.01 -8.52
N GLU A 378 -9.35 -3.15 -9.08
CA GLU A 378 -9.18 -2.99 -10.53
C GLU A 378 -8.13 -3.93 -11.09
N LEU A 379 -8.47 -4.71 -12.12
CA LEU A 379 -7.53 -5.62 -12.79
C LEU A 379 -6.49 -4.82 -13.59
N ILE A 380 -5.21 -4.95 -13.22
CA ILE A 380 -4.08 -4.42 -13.98
C ILE A 380 -3.83 -5.30 -15.22
N GLY A 381 -3.82 -6.62 -15.03
CA GLY A 381 -3.59 -7.55 -16.12
C GLY A 381 -3.56 -9.02 -15.69
N GLU A 382 -3.47 -9.88 -16.69
CA GLU A 382 -3.42 -11.34 -16.55
C GLU A 382 -2.25 -11.90 -17.37
N LYS A 383 -1.57 -12.91 -16.83
CA LYS A 383 -0.54 -13.71 -17.51
C LYS A 383 -0.89 -15.18 -17.38
N THR A 384 -0.69 -15.94 -18.47
CA THR A 384 -0.88 -17.39 -18.48
C THR A 384 0.49 -18.07 -18.42
N ILE A 385 0.68 -18.93 -17.43
CA ILE A 385 1.86 -19.78 -17.28
C ILE A 385 1.50 -21.17 -17.80
N SER A 386 2.34 -21.77 -18.65
CA SER A 386 2.04 -23.07 -19.27
C SER A 386 2.13 -24.27 -18.31
N GLY A 387 2.78 -24.07 -17.17
CA GLY A 387 2.94 -25.05 -16.09
C GLY A 387 4.13 -24.68 -15.20
N LEU A 388 4.19 -25.24 -13.99
CA LEU A 388 5.26 -24.97 -13.03
C LEU A 388 5.63 -26.24 -12.26
N ALA A 389 6.89 -26.67 -12.39
CA ALA A 389 7.38 -27.88 -11.74
C ALA A 389 7.51 -27.70 -10.21
N PRO A 390 7.49 -28.80 -9.43
CA PRO A 390 7.67 -28.76 -7.98
C PRO A 390 8.94 -28.00 -7.58
N GLY A 391 8.83 -27.14 -6.57
CA GLY A 391 9.94 -26.33 -6.07
C GLY A 391 10.42 -25.19 -6.99
N SER A 392 9.86 -25.07 -8.20
CA SER A 392 10.25 -24.05 -9.18
C SER A 392 9.49 -22.74 -8.97
N SER A 393 10.07 -21.64 -9.44
CA SER A 393 9.46 -20.32 -9.44
C SER A 393 9.48 -19.70 -10.84
N THR A 394 8.51 -18.85 -11.13
CA THR A 394 8.50 -17.96 -12.30
C THR A 394 8.20 -16.53 -11.85
N GLU A 395 8.71 -15.55 -12.57
CA GLU A 395 8.46 -14.13 -12.32
C GLU A 395 7.79 -13.51 -13.54
N GLU A 396 6.61 -12.93 -13.33
CA GLU A 396 5.80 -12.32 -14.37
C GLU A 396 5.78 -10.80 -14.23
N LYS A 397 6.10 -10.09 -15.31
CA LYS A 397 6.12 -8.62 -15.37
C LYS A 397 4.80 -8.07 -15.91
N PHE A 398 4.18 -7.17 -15.14
CA PHE A 398 2.98 -6.43 -15.48
C PHE A 398 3.30 -4.95 -15.71
N GLU A 399 2.64 -4.32 -16.69
CA GLU A 399 2.64 -2.86 -16.87
C GLU A 399 1.50 -2.26 -16.05
N TRP A 400 1.77 -1.18 -15.31
CA TRP A 400 0.82 -0.52 -14.45
C TRP A 400 0.89 1.00 -14.58
N LYS A 401 -0.20 1.62 -15.03
CA LYS A 401 -0.31 3.07 -15.23
C LYS A 401 -1.41 3.67 -14.34
N PRO A 402 -1.14 3.88 -13.04
CA PRO A 402 -2.09 4.53 -12.16
C PRO A 402 -2.30 5.99 -12.58
N THR A 403 -3.53 6.46 -12.56
CA THR A 403 -3.86 7.85 -12.94
C THR A 403 -3.95 8.74 -11.71
N GLY A 404 -3.30 9.90 -11.77
CA GLY A 404 -3.36 10.93 -10.74
C GLY A 404 -3.56 12.31 -11.36
N LYS A 405 -4.03 13.26 -10.56
CA LYS A 405 -4.14 14.66 -10.98
C LYS A 405 -3.23 15.50 -10.12
N LYS A 406 -2.50 16.46 -10.72
CA LYS A 406 -1.82 17.49 -9.95
C LYS A 406 -2.86 18.36 -9.25
N SER A 407 -2.63 18.66 -7.97
CA SER A 407 -3.49 19.54 -7.17
C SER A 407 -2.68 20.72 -6.65
N MET A 408 -2.18 21.52 -7.60
CA MET A 408 -1.47 22.77 -7.33
C MET A 408 -2.17 23.93 -8.04
N SER A 409 -2.38 25.02 -7.33
CA SER A 409 -2.94 26.27 -7.86
C SER A 409 -2.35 27.44 -7.10
N TRP A 410 -2.49 28.66 -7.63
CA TRP A 410 -2.01 29.85 -6.93
C TRP A 410 -2.82 31.09 -7.29
N VAL A 411 -2.75 32.07 -6.40
CA VAL A 411 -3.30 33.42 -6.61
C VAL A 411 -2.13 34.40 -6.60
N ASP A 412 -1.97 35.13 -7.69
CA ASP A 412 -0.93 36.15 -7.84
C ASP A 412 -1.27 37.40 -7.01
N THR A 413 -0.29 37.90 -6.26
CA THR A 413 -0.33 39.20 -5.56
C THR A 413 0.76 40.13 -6.12
N PRO A 414 0.77 41.43 -5.78
CA PRO A 414 1.82 42.33 -6.22
C PRO A 414 3.26 41.91 -5.82
N GLN A 415 3.41 41.09 -4.78
CA GLN A 415 4.70 40.68 -4.23
C GLN A 415 5.07 39.21 -4.53
N GLY A 416 4.09 38.37 -4.92
CA GLY A 416 4.36 36.95 -5.19
C GLY A 416 3.10 36.11 -5.33
N SER A 417 3.26 34.82 -5.64
CA SER A 417 2.14 33.89 -5.77
C SER A 417 1.82 33.20 -4.43
N LYS A 418 0.57 33.28 -3.98
CA LYS A 418 0.08 32.48 -2.85
C LYS A 418 -0.31 31.09 -3.34
N VAL A 419 0.56 30.11 -3.14
CA VAL A 419 0.38 28.74 -3.63
C VAL A 419 -0.51 27.94 -2.69
N THR A 420 -1.46 27.21 -3.27
CA THR A 420 -2.24 26.16 -2.59
C THR A 420 -1.89 24.82 -3.23
N TYR A 421 -1.34 23.93 -2.42
CA TYR A 421 -1.01 22.56 -2.81
C TYR A 421 -1.73 21.57 -1.91
N THR A 422 -2.30 20.53 -2.50
CA THR A 422 -2.85 19.38 -1.77
C THR A 422 -2.08 18.14 -2.19
N ALA A 423 -1.55 17.40 -1.22
CA ALA A 423 -0.89 16.12 -1.48
C ALA A 423 -1.86 15.17 -2.18
N THR A 424 -1.44 14.63 -3.32
CA THR A 424 -2.27 13.77 -4.18
C THR A 424 -1.84 12.31 -4.15
N ASP A 425 -1.03 11.95 -3.15
CA ASP A 425 -0.59 10.59 -2.98
C ASP A 425 -1.76 9.63 -2.71
N ARG A 426 -1.68 8.44 -3.29
CA ARG A 426 -2.63 7.37 -3.03
C ARG A 426 -1.89 6.10 -2.70
N THR A 427 -2.37 5.39 -1.69
CA THR A 427 -1.91 4.04 -1.38
C THR A 427 -2.87 3.04 -2.01
N TYR A 428 -2.34 2.20 -2.90
CA TYR A 428 -3.05 1.09 -3.53
C TYR A 428 -2.76 -0.21 -2.79
N THR A 429 -3.72 -1.12 -2.76
CA THR A 429 -3.50 -2.51 -2.37
C THR A 429 -3.27 -3.34 -3.63
N LEU A 430 -2.01 -3.65 -3.95
CA LEU A 430 -1.70 -4.56 -5.03
C LEU A 430 -2.00 -6.00 -4.59
N LYS A 431 -2.84 -6.73 -5.33
CA LYS A 431 -3.20 -8.12 -5.06
C LYS A 431 -2.76 -9.00 -6.22
N ALA A 432 -1.85 -9.94 -5.98
CA ALA A 432 -1.55 -11.03 -6.89
C ALA A 432 -2.43 -12.23 -6.53
N ALA A 433 -3.22 -12.71 -7.49
CA ALA A 433 -4.06 -13.90 -7.36
C ALA A 433 -3.61 -14.93 -8.38
N VAL A 434 -3.29 -16.14 -7.92
CA VAL A 434 -2.82 -17.26 -8.74
C VAL A 434 -3.88 -18.33 -8.75
N ASP A 435 -4.22 -18.84 -9.94
CA ASP A 435 -5.33 -19.78 -10.10
C ASP A 435 -6.62 -19.34 -9.39
N GLU A 436 -7.00 -18.07 -9.54
CA GLU A 436 -8.19 -17.51 -8.88
C GLU A 436 -9.50 -18.25 -9.24
N ALA A 437 -9.52 -18.93 -10.38
CA ALA A 437 -10.65 -19.75 -10.82
C ALA A 437 -10.71 -21.12 -10.11
N ASN A 438 -9.67 -21.47 -9.33
CA ASN A 438 -9.54 -22.72 -8.60
C ASN A 438 -9.68 -23.93 -9.54
N GLU A 439 -9.00 -23.86 -10.70
CA GLU A 439 -9.06 -24.87 -11.77
C GLU A 439 -8.07 -26.01 -11.54
N ILE A 440 -6.98 -25.77 -10.81
CA ILE A 440 -5.96 -26.74 -10.44
C ILE A 440 -6.17 -27.11 -8.97
N PRO A 441 -6.46 -28.39 -8.64
CA PRO A 441 -6.51 -28.81 -7.25
C PRO A 441 -5.12 -28.78 -6.61
N GLU A 442 -4.97 -27.99 -5.57
CA GLU A 442 -3.70 -27.74 -4.90
C GLU A 442 -3.58 -28.46 -3.55
N GLU A 443 -2.39 -28.44 -2.95
CA GLU A 443 -2.19 -28.87 -1.56
C GLU A 443 -2.85 -27.86 -0.58
N ASN A 444 -2.92 -26.57 -0.93
CA ASN A 444 -3.50 -25.52 -0.10
C ASN A 444 -4.16 -24.38 -0.91
N GLU A 445 -5.47 -24.44 -1.12
CA GLU A 445 -6.23 -23.41 -1.84
C GLU A 445 -6.34 -22.04 -1.14
N ALA A 446 -5.82 -21.90 0.09
CA ALA A 446 -5.94 -20.69 0.88
C ALA A 446 -4.75 -19.72 0.73
N ASN A 447 -3.65 -20.13 0.08
CA ASN A 447 -2.42 -19.34 -0.04
C ASN A 447 -2.20 -18.73 -1.45
N ASN A 448 -3.15 -18.92 -2.37
CA ASN A 448 -3.14 -18.44 -3.75
C ASN A 448 -3.15 -16.91 -3.94
N ASN A 449 -3.22 -16.15 -2.84
CA ASN A 449 -3.31 -14.70 -2.87
C ASN A 449 -2.21 -14.07 -2.02
N LEU A 450 -1.57 -13.03 -2.57
CA LEU A 450 -0.65 -12.17 -1.84
C LEU A 450 -1.06 -10.72 -2.06
N THR A 451 -1.00 -9.91 -1.01
CA THR A 451 -1.26 -8.47 -1.08
C THR A 451 -0.04 -7.65 -0.67
N LYS A 452 0.09 -6.45 -1.24
CA LYS A 452 1.11 -5.48 -0.90
C LYS A 452 0.55 -4.06 -1.00
N SER A 453 0.76 -3.27 0.05
CA SER A 453 0.49 -1.84 0.04
C SER A 453 1.53 -1.10 -0.78
N GLN A 454 1.10 -0.24 -1.71
CA GLN A 454 1.97 0.56 -2.56
C GLN A 454 1.49 2.00 -2.64
N LYS A 455 2.31 2.92 -2.12
CA LYS A 455 2.09 4.36 -2.26
C LYS A 455 2.54 4.82 -3.66
N VAL A 456 1.69 5.59 -4.33
CA VAL A 456 1.97 6.22 -5.62
C VAL A 456 1.84 7.72 -5.44
N VAL A 457 2.82 8.46 -5.95
CA VAL A 457 2.83 9.92 -5.91
C VAL A 457 3.03 10.49 -7.31
N TRP A 458 2.74 11.78 -7.44
CA TRP A 458 2.97 12.52 -8.67
C TRP A 458 4.43 13.00 -8.71
N ASN A 459 5.10 12.82 -9.84
CA ASN A 459 6.49 13.24 -10.05
C ASN A 459 6.55 14.53 -10.89
N GLY A 460 6.97 15.63 -10.27
CA GLY A 460 7.02 16.94 -10.89
C GLY A 460 8.18 17.21 -11.80
N TYR A 461 9.17 16.33 -11.82
CA TYR A 461 10.24 16.39 -12.79
C TYR A 461 9.83 15.93 -14.20
N THR A 462 8.55 15.60 -14.40
CA THR A 462 8.04 15.04 -15.67
C THR A 462 7.77 16.08 -16.76
N GLY A 463 7.89 17.38 -16.45
CA GLY A 463 7.59 18.45 -17.40
C GLY A 463 6.08 18.67 -17.54
N ASP A 464 5.44 19.07 -16.46
CA ASP A 464 3.99 19.11 -16.35
C ASP A 464 3.40 20.53 -16.28
N GLN A 465 4.27 21.55 -16.35
CA GLN A 465 3.93 22.96 -16.47
C GLN A 465 4.42 23.54 -17.80
N PRO A 466 3.80 23.17 -18.93
CA PRO A 466 4.24 23.67 -20.24
C PRO A 466 4.23 25.20 -20.29
N LEU A 467 5.22 25.77 -20.98
CA LEU A 467 5.33 27.22 -21.15
C LEU A 467 4.15 27.74 -21.98
N GLN A 468 3.55 28.82 -21.51
CA GLN A 468 2.36 29.42 -22.09
C GLN A 468 2.74 30.63 -22.94
N ASN A 469 2.03 30.84 -24.04
CA ASN A 469 2.24 32.03 -24.84
C ASN A 469 1.76 33.27 -24.07
N TYR A 470 2.69 34.15 -23.73
CA TYR A 470 2.40 35.44 -23.12
C TYR A 470 1.93 36.44 -24.18
N ILE A 471 2.69 36.56 -25.27
CA ILE A 471 2.33 37.46 -26.37
C ILE A 471 2.82 36.94 -27.72
N ARG A 472 2.09 37.35 -28.74
CA ARG A 472 2.49 37.28 -30.14
C ARG A 472 2.37 38.68 -30.74
N GLY A 473 3.38 39.11 -31.49
CA GLY A 473 3.37 40.42 -32.16
C GLY A 473 4.08 40.40 -33.50
N SER A 474 4.12 41.58 -34.14
CA SER A 474 4.92 41.78 -35.35
C SER A 474 5.49 43.19 -35.41
N GLY A 475 6.65 43.34 -36.06
CA GLY A 475 7.32 44.62 -36.19
C GLY A 475 8.65 44.49 -36.93
N LYS A 476 9.18 45.60 -37.43
CA LYS A 476 10.54 45.65 -37.98
C LYS A 476 11.51 45.84 -36.84
N GLY A 477 12.26 44.82 -36.45
CA GLY A 477 13.12 44.91 -35.27
C GLY A 477 13.58 43.57 -34.72
N GLY A 478 13.87 43.51 -33.43
CA GLY A 478 14.48 42.36 -32.79
C GLY A 478 14.22 42.27 -31.29
N MET A 479 14.97 41.40 -30.63
CA MET A 479 14.90 41.16 -29.18
C MET A 479 16.29 41.24 -28.55
N LEU A 480 16.34 41.80 -27.35
CA LEU A 480 17.50 41.79 -26.47
C LEU A 480 17.11 41.14 -25.15
N TYR A 481 17.86 40.14 -24.71
CA TYR A 481 17.73 39.52 -23.39
C TYR A 481 19.06 39.67 -22.64
N THR A 482 19.04 40.17 -21.41
CA THR A 482 20.26 40.30 -20.61
C THR A 482 20.04 40.16 -19.11
N THR A 483 20.97 39.51 -18.42
CA THR A 483 21.02 39.47 -16.94
C THR A 483 21.74 40.65 -16.32
N GLY A 484 22.31 41.55 -17.14
CA GLY A 484 23.18 42.62 -16.64
C GLY A 484 24.39 42.03 -15.89
N ASP A 485 24.76 42.66 -14.77
CA ASP A 485 25.78 42.16 -13.84
C ASP A 485 25.24 41.20 -12.76
N GLY A 486 24.01 40.72 -12.92
CA GLY A 486 23.34 39.85 -11.96
C GLY A 486 23.99 38.48 -11.84
N ALA A 487 23.96 37.91 -10.64
CA ALA A 487 24.47 36.60 -10.31
C ALA A 487 23.52 35.85 -9.36
N TYR A 488 23.68 34.53 -9.26
CA TYR A 488 22.91 33.69 -8.36
C TYR A 488 23.02 34.13 -6.90
N GLN A 489 21.87 34.24 -6.24
CA GLN A 489 21.78 34.48 -4.81
C GLN A 489 21.21 33.23 -4.13
N GLY A 490 22.07 32.53 -3.38
CA GLY A 490 21.68 31.39 -2.57
C GLY A 490 20.91 31.80 -1.32
N VAL A 491 20.27 30.83 -0.67
CA VAL A 491 19.53 31.04 0.59
C VAL A 491 20.41 31.76 1.62
N GLY A 492 19.88 32.85 2.18
CA GLY A 492 20.55 33.67 3.20
C GLY A 492 21.47 34.77 2.65
N SER A 493 21.63 34.84 1.32
CA SER A 493 22.37 35.91 0.63
C SER A 493 21.54 37.21 0.53
N PRO A 494 22.14 38.36 0.17
CA PRO A 494 21.39 39.59 -0.08
C PRO A 494 20.20 39.37 -1.04
N GLY A 495 19.08 40.04 -0.79
CA GLY A 495 17.85 39.89 -1.55
C GLY A 495 17.03 38.64 -1.18
N THR A 496 17.66 37.56 -0.74
CA THR A 496 16.97 36.35 -0.26
C THR A 496 16.76 36.33 1.25
N ARG A 497 17.65 36.97 2.02
CA ARG A 497 17.50 37.16 3.46
C ARG A 497 16.56 38.33 3.73
N TYR A 498 15.61 38.13 4.66
CA TYR A 498 14.67 39.18 5.05
C TYR A 498 15.35 40.53 5.33
N GLY A 499 14.79 41.59 4.76
CA GLY A 499 15.24 42.98 4.95
C GLY A 499 16.57 43.33 4.27
N THR A 500 17.16 42.42 3.49
CA THR A 500 18.36 42.70 2.70
C THR A 500 18.01 42.91 1.23
N ASN A 501 18.79 43.76 0.55
CA ASN A 501 18.57 44.09 -0.85
C ASN A 501 19.71 43.53 -1.72
N TYR A 502 19.36 42.98 -2.88
CA TYR A 502 20.31 42.65 -3.94
C TYR A 502 20.07 43.58 -5.13
N ASN A 503 21.13 44.24 -5.59
CA ASN A 503 21.06 45.20 -6.70
C ASN A 503 21.72 44.62 -7.93
N VAL A 504 21.03 44.72 -9.07
CA VAL A 504 21.51 44.32 -10.39
C VAL A 504 21.51 45.53 -11.30
N ASN A 505 22.62 45.79 -11.98
CA ASN A 505 22.78 46.87 -12.94
C ASN A 505 22.75 46.34 -14.37
N TYR A 506 22.10 47.10 -15.24
CA TYR A 506 21.97 46.80 -16.67
C TYR A 506 22.45 48.01 -17.47
N SER A 507 23.34 47.77 -18.42
CA SER A 507 23.65 48.74 -19.48
C SER A 507 22.97 48.28 -20.75
N LEU A 508 21.79 48.84 -21.04
CA LEU A 508 20.96 48.43 -22.16
C LEU A 508 21.37 49.19 -23.42
N GLU A 509 21.89 48.46 -24.40
CA GLU A 509 22.21 48.95 -25.75
C GLU A 509 21.09 48.54 -26.71
N ILE A 510 20.01 49.32 -26.77
CA ILE A 510 18.82 48.98 -27.55
C ILE A 510 19.01 49.52 -28.99
N PRO A 511 19.04 48.67 -30.04
CA PRO A 511 19.32 49.11 -31.42
C PRO A 511 18.20 49.93 -32.09
N GLY A 512 17.12 50.23 -31.37
CA GLY A 512 15.93 50.87 -31.89
C GLY A 512 15.03 51.37 -30.77
N THR A 513 13.74 51.57 -31.06
CA THR A 513 12.76 52.04 -30.09
C THR A 513 12.14 50.86 -29.34
N PRO A 514 12.21 50.79 -28.00
CA PRO A 514 11.55 49.75 -27.22
C PRO A 514 10.04 49.71 -27.48
N LYS A 515 9.47 48.52 -27.53
CA LYS A 515 8.01 48.28 -27.71
C LYS A 515 7.38 47.46 -26.61
N LEU A 516 8.15 46.52 -26.07
CA LEU A 516 7.76 45.67 -24.96
C LEU A 516 9.01 45.40 -24.14
N SER A 517 8.93 45.56 -22.82
CA SER A 517 10.02 45.18 -21.93
C SER A 517 9.49 44.42 -20.72
N ARG A 518 10.18 43.33 -20.38
CA ARG A 518 9.83 42.42 -19.28
C ARG A 518 11.04 42.20 -18.39
N LEU A 519 10.81 42.18 -17.08
CA LEU A 519 11.79 41.73 -16.09
C LEU A 519 11.37 40.36 -15.56
N TYR A 520 12.31 39.45 -15.44
CA TYR A 520 12.13 38.10 -14.93
C TYR A 520 13.01 37.85 -13.72
N ILE A 521 12.43 37.26 -12.66
CA ILE A 521 13.15 36.79 -11.48
C ILE A 521 12.90 35.28 -11.35
N TYR A 522 13.97 34.48 -11.42
CA TYR A 522 13.93 33.02 -11.43
C TYR A 522 14.26 32.49 -10.05
N TYR A 523 13.28 31.97 -9.30
CA TYR A 523 13.50 31.50 -7.93
C TYR A 523 13.47 29.98 -7.81
N THR A 524 14.09 29.52 -6.74
CA THR A 524 14.22 28.12 -6.32
C THR A 524 14.31 28.09 -4.79
N TRP A 525 14.37 26.90 -4.19
CA TRP A 525 14.54 26.73 -2.75
C TRP A 525 13.49 27.47 -1.89
N GLY A 526 12.27 27.69 -2.40
CA GLY A 526 11.17 28.24 -1.60
C GLY A 526 10.88 27.35 -0.39
N GLN A 527 11.40 27.73 0.79
CA GLN A 527 11.35 26.93 2.01
C GLN A 527 10.03 27.09 2.77
N LYS A 528 9.75 26.10 3.63
CA LYS A 528 8.40 25.63 4.00
C LYS A 528 7.74 24.98 2.78
N PRO A 529 7.60 23.63 2.77
CA PRO A 529 7.17 22.91 1.57
C PRO A 529 5.93 23.54 0.94
N ASN A 530 5.97 23.69 -0.38
CA ASN A 530 4.88 24.21 -1.21
C ASN A 530 4.64 25.73 -1.21
N LEU A 531 5.58 26.57 -0.76
CA LEU A 531 5.38 28.03 -0.75
C LEU A 531 6.34 28.77 -1.69
N ALA A 532 5.82 29.74 -2.44
CA ALA A 532 6.61 30.65 -3.27
C ALA A 532 7.07 31.89 -2.47
N PRO A 533 8.11 32.62 -2.91
CA PRO A 533 8.67 33.75 -2.16
C PRO A 533 7.82 35.02 -2.23
N GLU A 534 7.93 35.87 -1.21
CA GLU A 534 7.39 37.22 -1.21
C GLU A 534 8.51 38.23 -1.54
N ILE A 535 8.43 38.83 -2.72
CA ILE A 535 9.53 39.62 -3.31
C ILE A 535 9.10 41.07 -3.55
N GLY A 536 9.83 42.00 -2.94
CA GLY A 536 9.79 43.41 -3.25
C GLY A 536 10.76 43.75 -4.37
N VAL A 537 10.30 44.53 -5.37
CA VAL A 537 11.12 44.93 -6.52
C VAL A 537 11.02 46.43 -6.75
N THR A 538 12.19 47.07 -6.91
CA THR A 538 12.27 48.44 -7.40
C THR A 538 13.13 48.52 -8.66
N LEU A 539 12.72 49.33 -9.62
CA LEU A 539 13.43 49.61 -10.85
C LEU A 539 13.87 51.07 -10.86
N THR A 540 15.17 51.30 -10.92
CA THR A 540 15.78 52.61 -11.17
C THR A 540 16.03 52.76 -12.65
N THR A 541 15.45 53.82 -13.22
CA THR A 541 15.57 54.24 -14.61
C THR A 541 16.31 55.58 -14.69
N PRO A 542 16.72 56.04 -15.88
CA PRO A 542 17.22 57.40 -16.05
C PRO A 542 16.26 58.51 -15.57
N SER A 543 14.95 58.22 -15.53
CA SER A 543 13.90 59.16 -15.07
C SER A 543 13.57 59.08 -13.58
N GLY A 544 14.10 58.10 -12.85
CA GLY A 544 13.82 57.90 -11.42
C GLY A 544 13.60 56.44 -11.02
N THR A 545 13.31 56.23 -9.73
CA THR A 545 13.08 54.91 -9.13
C THR A 545 11.59 54.63 -8.96
N HIS A 546 11.18 53.41 -9.30
CA HIS A 546 9.79 52.97 -9.29
C HIS A 546 9.66 51.63 -8.56
N THR A 547 8.67 51.52 -7.68
CA THR A 547 8.27 50.22 -7.12
C THR A 547 7.46 49.46 -8.15
N LEU A 548 7.82 48.19 -8.40
CA LEU A 548 7.12 47.33 -9.34
C LEU A 548 6.14 46.42 -8.61
N SER A 549 5.06 46.06 -9.30
CA SER A 549 4.16 44.98 -8.90
C SER A 549 4.35 43.80 -9.85
N MET A 550 4.37 42.59 -9.30
CA MET A 550 4.41 41.37 -10.10
C MET A 550 3.19 41.34 -11.01
N ASP A 551 3.43 41.06 -12.30
CA ASP A 551 2.39 40.93 -13.30
C ASP A 551 1.88 39.49 -13.36
N LYS A 552 2.81 38.52 -13.34
CA LYS A 552 2.47 37.09 -13.38
C LYS A 552 3.49 36.23 -12.65
N GLY A 553 3.01 35.25 -11.89
CA GLY A 553 3.84 34.20 -11.32
C GLY A 553 3.61 32.85 -12.00
N TYR A 554 4.72 32.15 -12.26
CA TYR A 554 4.76 30.78 -12.76
C TYR A 554 5.47 29.92 -11.72
N ASN A 555 4.79 28.91 -11.20
CA ASN A 555 5.24 28.15 -10.03
C ASN A 555 5.25 26.67 -10.37
N ASP A 556 6.28 25.97 -9.91
CA ASP A 556 6.35 24.52 -10.02
C ASP A 556 6.96 23.85 -8.78
N TYR A 557 6.60 22.58 -8.60
CA TYR A 557 6.90 21.82 -7.41
C TYR A 557 7.21 20.37 -7.75
N LYS A 558 8.27 19.83 -7.15
CA LYS A 558 8.74 18.48 -7.47
C LYS A 558 7.76 17.36 -7.11
N GLY A 559 6.87 17.54 -6.13
CA GLY A 559 5.96 16.50 -5.62
C GLY A 559 6.31 15.94 -4.25
N GLU A 560 5.58 14.89 -3.84
CA GLU A 560 5.58 14.34 -2.46
C GLU A 560 6.58 13.18 -2.24
N PHE A 561 7.79 13.29 -2.77
CA PHE A 561 8.85 12.30 -2.59
C PHE A 561 10.22 12.94 -2.30
N GLY A 562 11.11 12.13 -1.72
CA GLY A 562 12.44 12.54 -1.30
C GLY A 562 12.45 13.61 -0.19
N ILE A 563 13.66 13.97 0.22
CA ILE A 563 13.93 15.13 1.09
C ILE A 563 14.13 16.37 0.20
N TRP A 564 13.89 17.59 0.68
CA TRP A 564 13.96 18.85 -0.12
C TRP A 564 12.78 19.11 -1.08
N ARG A 565 11.58 19.19 -0.50
CA ARG A 565 10.33 19.52 -1.21
C ARG A 565 10.12 21.04 -1.26
N TYR A 566 10.81 21.71 -2.17
CA TYR A 566 10.79 23.18 -2.27
C TYR A 566 10.13 23.66 -3.55
N MET A 567 9.59 24.88 -3.50
CA MET A 567 8.96 25.54 -4.65
C MET A 567 10.01 26.17 -5.57
N TRP A 568 9.75 26.10 -6.86
CA TRP A 568 10.54 26.70 -7.94
C TRP A 568 9.62 27.59 -8.78
N GLY A 569 10.18 28.54 -9.52
CA GLY A 569 9.35 29.35 -10.39
C GLY A 569 9.99 30.60 -10.96
N MET A 570 9.17 31.40 -11.63
CA MET A 570 9.52 32.66 -12.23
C MET A 570 8.45 33.72 -11.94
N TYR A 571 8.88 34.91 -11.51
CA TYR A 571 8.04 36.10 -11.46
C TYR A 571 8.36 37.02 -12.64
N ALA A 572 7.32 37.39 -13.38
CA ALA A 572 7.39 38.29 -14.51
C ALA A 572 6.81 39.66 -14.15
N TYR A 573 7.49 40.72 -14.56
CA TYR A 573 7.09 42.12 -14.34
C TYR A 573 7.02 42.84 -15.69
N ASN A 574 5.93 43.58 -15.93
CA ASN A 574 5.81 44.41 -17.12
C ASN A 574 6.51 45.75 -16.86
N ILE A 575 7.60 45.99 -17.58
CA ILE A 575 8.40 47.22 -17.44
C ILE A 575 8.44 48.05 -18.72
N THR A 576 7.49 47.82 -19.63
CA THR A 576 7.40 48.49 -20.93
C THR A 576 7.35 50.01 -20.81
N GLY A 577 6.61 50.54 -19.82
CA GLY A 577 6.50 51.98 -19.58
C GLY A 577 7.76 52.63 -19.01
N TYR A 578 8.73 51.85 -18.53
CA TYR A 578 9.92 52.34 -17.82
C TYR A 578 11.19 52.24 -18.68
N VAL A 579 11.27 51.24 -19.56
CA VAL A 579 12.39 51.08 -20.51
C VAL A 579 12.06 51.80 -21.81
N THR A 580 12.39 53.09 -21.88
CA THR A 580 12.06 53.97 -23.01
C THR A 580 13.19 54.12 -24.03
N GLY A 581 14.39 53.63 -23.75
CA GLY A 581 15.51 53.67 -24.66
C GLY A 581 16.77 53.02 -24.08
N SER A 582 17.89 53.19 -24.77
CA SER A 582 19.21 52.78 -24.27
C SER A 582 19.60 53.58 -23.03
N GLY A 583 20.31 52.94 -22.10
CA GLY A 583 20.76 53.61 -20.87
C GLY A 583 21.09 52.64 -19.75
N ASN A 584 21.39 53.21 -18.59
CA ASN A 584 21.66 52.45 -17.38
C ASN A 584 20.39 52.29 -16.56
N TYR A 585 20.12 51.05 -16.17
CA TYR A 585 18.98 50.65 -15.35
C TYR A 585 19.49 49.85 -14.16
N ALA A 586 18.79 49.86 -13.05
CA ALA A 586 19.11 49.01 -11.91
C ALA A 586 17.85 48.42 -11.28
N VAL A 587 17.89 47.15 -10.91
CA VAL A 587 16.82 46.45 -10.20
C VAL A 587 17.28 46.13 -8.80
N SER A 588 16.49 46.47 -7.79
CA SER A 588 16.70 46.05 -6.40
C SER A 588 15.64 45.03 -5.99
N ILE A 589 16.09 43.92 -5.43
CA ILE A 589 15.25 42.79 -4.98
C ILE A 589 15.36 42.66 -3.46
N THR A 590 14.23 42.50 -2.78
CA THR A 590 14.15 42.37 -1.33
C THR A 590 13.22 41.21 -0.95
N ASN A 591 13.64 40.33 -0.02
CA ASN A 591 12.73 39.40 0.64
C ASN A 591 11.87 40.16 1.68
N LEU A 592 10.56 40.12 1.51
CA LEU A 592 9.60 40.84 2.36
C LEU A 592 9.07 40.00 3.52
N ASN A 593 9.23 38.68 3.49
CA ASN A 593 8.66 37.80 4.50
C ASN A 593 9.67 37.51 5.63
N ASP A 594 9.45 38.08 6.81
CA ASP A 594 10.20 37.79 8.03
C ASP A 594 9.74 36.51 8.76
N GLY A 595 8.77 35.80 8.20
CA GLY A 595 8.10 34.66 8.82
C GLY A 595 6.69 34.98 9.31
N SER A 596 6.24 36.24 9.23
CA SER A 596 4.89 36.65 9.62
C SER A 596 3.81 36.26 8.59
N ASP A 597 4.10 36.24 7.29
CA ASP A 597 3.15 35.73 6.29
C ASP A 597 3.38 34.22 6.06
N VAL A 598 2.44 33.43 6.58
CA VAL A 598 2.44 31.97 6.47
C VAL A 598 2.16 31.45 5.06
N ASN A 599 1.70 32.31 4.14
CA ASN A 599 1.39 31.93 2.76
C ASN A 599 2.58 32.05 1.80
N PHE A 600 3.71 32.57 2.28
CA PHE A 600 4.92 32.73 1.50
C PHE A 600 6.11 32.00 2.15
N ALA A 601 7.08 31.66 1.32
CA ALA A 601 8.36 31.13 1.78
C ALA A 601 9.11 32.18 2.59
N THR A 602 9.80 31.75 3.65
CA THR A 602 10.65 32.62 4.48
C THR A 602 12.06 32.73 3.92
N GLU A 603 12.50 31.71 3.21
CA GLU A 603 13.81 31.60 2.60
C GLU A 603 13.63 31.08 1.18
N TYR A 604 14.45 31.58 0.26
CA TYR A 604 14.50 31.15 -1.13
C TYR A 604 15.89 31.45 -1.71
N ALA A 605 16.14 31.01 -2.93
CA ALA A 605 17.26 31.41 -3.74
C ALA A 605 16.77 31.87 -5.11
N PHE A 606 17.57 32.62 -5.85
CA PHE A 606 17.22 33.01 -7.23
C PHE A 606 18.44 33.08 -8.14
N GLY A 607 18.27 32.68 -9.40
CA GLY A 607 19.23 32.93 -10.48
C GLY A 607 19.21 34.39 -10.93
N ALA A 608 20.23 34.81 -11.67
CA ALA A 608 20.37 36.19 -12.11
C ALA A 608 19.08 36.73 -12.78
N PRO A 609 18.47 37.80 -12.26
CA PRO A 609 17.31 38.43 -12.87
C PRO A 609 17.65 38.93 -14.27
N ALA A 610 16.68 38.93 -15.19
CA ALA A 610 16.92 39.31 -16.57
C ALA A 610 15.86 40.27 -17.14
N ILE A 611 16.31 41.15 -18.03
CA ILE A 611 15.45 42.03 -18.83
C ILE A 611 15.39 41.50 -20.26
N LEU A 612 14.18 41.29 -20.75
CA LEU A 612 13.87 41.11 -22.17
C LEU A 612 13.28 42.41 -22.71
N THR A 613 13.79 42.88 -23.85
CA THR A 613 13.24 44.02 -24.59
C THR A 613 13.03 43.66 -26.06
N VAL A 614 11.80 43.79 -26.53
CA VAL A 614 11.47 43.83 -27.96
C VAL A 614 11.59 45.27 -28.43
N TYR A 615 12.30 45.50 -29.53
CA TYR A 615 12.51 46.83 -30.09
C TYR A 615 12.16 46.88 -31.56
N GLU A 616 11.79 48.07 -32.03
CA GLU A 616 11.59 48.37 -33.45
C GLU A 616 12.78 49.16 -34.02
N ASN A 617 13.26 48.72 -35.18
CA ASN A 617 14.21 49.41 -36.01
C ASN A 617 13.76 49.27 -37.48
N GLY A 618 13.40 50.39 -38.11
CA GLY A 618 12.85 50.40 -39.48
C GLY A 618 13.79 49.86 -40.56
N SER A 619 15.09 49.72 -40.26
CA SER A 619 16.10 49.14 -41.15
C SER A 619 16.15 47.60 -41.10
N MET A 620 15.51 46.99 -40.10
CA MET A 620 15.46 45.54 -39.92
C MET A 620 14.29 44.92 -40.70
N PRO A 621 14.35 43.61 -41.03
CA PRO A 621 13.23 42.91 -41.66
C PRO A 621 11.99 42.93 -40.77
N LEU A 622 10.83 42.82 -41.40
CA LEU A 622 9.58 42.61 -40.69
C LEU A 622 9.60 41.21 -40.08
N ARG A 623 9.29 41.11 -38.79
CA ARG A 623 9.28 39.86 -38.06
C ARG A 623 7.98 39.66 -37.33
N ASN A 624 7.55 38.41 -37.29
CA ASN A 624 6.60 37.93 -36.31
C ASN A 624 7.37 37.41 -35.12
N TYR A 625 6.90 37.68 -33.92
CA TYR A 625 7.55 37.20 -32.72
C TYR A 625 6.57 36.63 -31.71
N TRP A 626 7.06 35.69 -30.91
CA TRP A 626 6.36 35.07 -29.80
C TRP A 626 7.24 35.10 -28.56
N ILE A 627 6.61 35.31 -27.42
CA ILE A 627 7.22 35.14 -26.10
C ILE A 627 6.36 34.16 -25.34
N ASN A 628 6.96 33.04 -24.98
CA ASN A 628 6.37 32.06 -24.08
C ASN A 628 7.05 32.16 -22.72
N GLU A 629 6.26 32.04 -21.67
CA GLU A 629 6.67 32.17 -20.28
C GLU A 629 6.11 30.99 -19.46
N GLY A 630 6.87 30.56 -18.47
CA GLY A 630 6.51 29.45 -17.61
C GLY A 630 7.57 29.19 -16.55
N ALA A 631 7.39 28.08 -15.86
CA ALA A 631 8.40 27.46 -15.03
C ALA A 631 8.03 25.99 -14.92
N ASP A 632 8.89 25.12 -15.41
CA ASP A 632 8.68 23.67 -15.42
C ASP A 632 9.96 23.01 -14.97
N LEU A 633 9.92 22.26 -13.88
CA LEU A 633 11.12 21.67 -13.29
C LEU A 633 11.38 20.30 -13.92
N LEU A 634 12.61 20.05 -14.37
CA LEU A 634 13.00 18.78 -15.01
C LEU A 634 14.19 18.16 -14.29
N LEU A 635 14.12 16.84 -14.10
CA LEU A 635 15.20 16.02 -13.53
C LEU A 635 15.10 14.58 -14.05
N GLY A 636 15.82 14.30 -15.13
CA GLY A 636 15.89 13.03 -15.85
C GLY A 636 17.14 12.21 -15.48
N GLY A 637 17.68 11.46 -16.46
CA GLY A 637 18.96 10.76 -16.31
C GLY A 637 18.92 9.49 -15.48
N ARG A 638 17.72 8.94 -15.20
CA ARG A 638 17.53 7.82 -14.26
C ARG A 638 18.19 8.09 -12.90
N ARG A 639 18.17 9.33 -12.44
CA ARG A 639 18.79 9.75 -11.18
C ARG A 639 17.91 9.43 -9.97
N GLY A 640 18.55 9.07 -8.85
CA GLY A 640 17.84 8.68 -7.63
C GLY A 640 17.06 9.82 -6.97
N ASP A 641 17.57 11.05 -7.06
CA ASP A 641 16.92 12.26 -6.55
C ASP A 641 15.81 12.81 -7.47
N GLY A 642 15.78 12.41 -8.74
CA GLY A 642 14.72 12.73 -9.72
C GLY A 642 13.63 11.68 -9.85
N GLY A 643 13.71 10.59 -9.07
CA GLY A 643 12.73 9.50 -9.16
C GLY A 643 12.95 8.56 -10.34
N TYR A 644 14.17 8.50 -10.89
CA TYR A 644 14.58 7.61 -11.96
C TYR A 644 13.78 7.79 -13.28
N LEU A 645 13.44 9.03 -13.62
CA LEU A 645 12.81 9.35 -14.91
C LEU A 645 13.79 9.13 -16.07
N ALA A 646 13.29 8.59 -17.18
CA ALA A 646 14.00 8.62 -18.45
C ALA A 646 14.02 10.04 -19.03
N TRP A 647 14.94 10.33 -19.94
CA TRP A 647 14.93 11.58 -20.71
C TRP A 647 13.57 11.86 -21.37
N SER A 648 12.91 10.82 -21.92
CA SER A 648 11.61 10.94 -22.57
C SER A 648 10.43 11.11 -21.60
N GLU A 649 10.69 11.04 -20.30
CA GLU A 649 9.69 11.21 -19.24
C GLU A 649 9.85 12.56 -18.52
N ALA A 650 10.95 13.28 -18.75
CA ALA A 650 11.28 14.58 -18.15
C ALA A 650 11.36 15.65 -19.26
N MET A 651 10.21 16.05 -19.82
CA MET A 651 10.15 16.92 -20.99
C MET A 651 9.19 18.11 -20.84
N ASN A 652 9.72 19.31 -20.92
CA ASN A 652 8.93 20.53 -21.04
C ASN A 652 8.51 20.82 -22.48
N ASN A 653 7.37 21.50 -22.66
CA ASN A 653 6.88 21.92 -23.97
C ASN A 653 6.45 23.38 -24.00
N ALA A 654 6.74 24.07 -25.11
CA ALA A 654 6.27 25.42 -25.39
C ALA A 654 5.69 25.47 -26.80
N THR A 655 4.40 25.82 -26.93
CA THR A 655 3.74 25.97 -28.24
C THR A 655 3.68 27.44 -28.64
N PHE A 656 4.11 27.75 -29.85
CA PHE A 656 4.01 29.07 -30.48
C PHE A 656 2.76 29.13 -31.38
N PRO A 657 1.63 29.68 -30.88
CA PRO A 657 0.34 29.54 -31.55
C PRO A 657 0.25 30.37 -32.84
N GLY A 658 -0.55 29.88 -33.78
CA GLY A 658 -0.91 30.55 -35.02
C GLY A 658 -0.01 30.19 -36.20
N SER A 659 -0.28 30.84 -37.34
CA SER A 659 0.40 30.57 -38.61
C SER A 659 1.60 31.47 -38.83
N VAL A 660 2.62 30.97 -39.52
CA VAL A 660 3.81 31.75 -39.91
C VAL A 660 3.93 31.74 -41.43
N SER A 661 4.42 32.85 -41.99
CA SER A 661 4.84 32.89 -43.39
C SER A 661 6.22 32.25 -43.52
N PRO A 662 6.56 31.62 -44.67
CA PRO A 662 7.91 31.14 -44.93
C PRO A 662 8.94 32.26 -44.79
N GLY A 663 10.02 32.00 -44.05
CA GLY A 663 11.14 32.92 -43.84
C GLY A 663 12.16 32.36 -42.85
N SER A 664 13.24 33.09 -42.62
CA SER A 664 14.25 32.75 -41.60
C SER A 664 13.61 32.74 -40.21
N ALA A 665 13.98 31.78 -39.38
CA ALA A 665 13.46 31.63 -38.05
C ALA A 665 14.56 31.41 -37.03
N THR A 666 14.46 32.11 -35.91
CA THR A 666 15.37 31.98 -34.76
C THR A 666 14.57 31.63 -33.52
N LEU A 667 15.04 30.61 -32.82
CA LEU A 667 14.54 30.19 -31.52
C LEU A 667 15.50 30.68 -30.43
N GLY A 668 14.96 31.36 -29.42
CA GLY A 668 15.63 31.70 -28.18
C GLY A 668 15.09 30.86 -27.03
N ILE A 669 15.96 30.38 -26.16
CA ILE A 669 15.62 29.55 -25.01
C ILE A 669 16.31 30.12 -23.78
N VAL A 670 15.60 30.19 -22.66
CA VAL A 670 16.14 30.55 -21.34
C VAL A 670 15.76 29.45 -20.35
N THR A 671 16.78 28.91 -19.72
CA THR A 671 16.66 27.75 -18.83
C THR A 671 17.61 27.90 -17.65
N PRO A 672 17.13 28.43 -16.52
CA PRO A 672 17.79 28.32 -15.22
C PRO A 672 18.29 26.91 -14.92
N TRP A 673 19.50 26.85 -14.36
CA TRP A 673 20.21 25.64 -13.95
C TRP A 673 20.56 24.61 -15.04
N ALA A 674 20.27 24.89 -16.31
CA ALA A 674 20.79 24.07 -17.41
C ALA A 674 22.30 24.31 -17.62
N ASP A 675 23.11 23.26 -17.69
CA ASP A 675 24.55 23.37 -17.87
C ASP A 675 25.00 23.25 -19.36
N TYR A 676 26.22 22.81 -19.65
CA TYR A 676 26.71 22.60 -21.03
C TYR A 676 26.95 21.11 -21.34
N ALA A 677 26.66 20.23 -20.39
CA ALA A 677 26.85 18.80 -20.56
C ALA A 677 25.92 18.29 -21.67
N PRO A 678 26.36 17.26 -22.42
CA PRO A 678 25.58 16.72 -23.54
C PRO A 678 24.52 15.71 -23.07
N ASP A 679 23.83 16.02 -21.98
CA ASP A 679 22.74 15.27 -21.36
C ASP A 679 21.37 15.87 -21.68
N ASP A 680 21.25 17.19 -21.76
CA ASP A 680 20.02 17.84 -22.23
C ASP A 680 19.82 17.71 -23.73
N GLU A 681 18.58 17.47 -24.18
CA GLU A 681 18.22 17.43 -25.61
C GLU A 681 17.05 18.36 -25.93
N VAL A 682 17.18 19.12 -27.02
CA VAL A 682 16.18 20.11 -27.43
C VAL A 682 15.65 19.79 -28.81
N TYR A 683 14.34 19.91 -28.99
CA TYR A 683 13.65 19.68 -30.26
C TYR A 683 12.83 20.89 -30.66
N PHE A 684 12.76 21.13 -31.97
CA PHE A 684 11.82 22.08 -32.56
C PHE A 684 11.03 21.41 -33.68
N ASN A 685 9.70 21.33 -33.51
CA ASN A 685 8.80 20.56 -34.38
C ASN A 685 9.29 19.14 -34.62
N ASP A 686 9.63 18.43 -33.55
CA ASP A 686 10.13 17.05 -33.56
C ASP A 686 11.50 16.86 -34.25
N HIS A 687 12.15 17.93 -34.71
CA HIS A 687 13.54 17.91 -35.17
C HIS A 687 14.49 18.21 -34.02
N SER A 688 15.41 17.28 -33.72
CA SER A 688 16.46 17.49 -32.70
C SER A 688 17.39 18.63 -33.14
N LEU A 689 17.61 19.57 -32.23
CA LEU A 689 18.60 20.65 -32.35
C LEU A 689 19.96 20.25 -31.78
N GLY A 690 20.05 19.05 -31.18
CA GLY A 690 21.25 18.52 -30.56
C GLY A 690 21.23 18.55 -29.03
N ARG A 691 22.35 18.09 -28.44
CA ARG A 691 22.56 18.04 -27.00
C ARG A 691 23.61 19.04 -26.53
N GLY A 692 23.51 19.50 -25.27
CA GLY A 692 24.46 20.45 -24.68
C GLY A 692 24.52 21.79 -25.42
N ILE A 693 23.37 22.27 -25.93
CA ILE A 693 23.30 23.48 -26.77
C ILE A 693 23.32 24.78 -25.95
N TYR A 694 23.17 24.65 -24.64
CA TYR A 694 23.16 25.71 -23.67
C TYR A 694 24.59 26.24 -23.42
N CYS A 695 24.71 27.52 -23.06
CA CYS A 695 26.02 28.10 -22.71
C CYS A 695 26.60 27.58 -21.38
N GLY A 696 25.81 26.88 -20.58
CA GLY A 696 26.01 26.75 -19.15
C GLY A 696 25.83 28.07 -18.40
N TYR A 697 25.92 28.01 -17.06
CA TYR A 697 25.53 29.11 -16.19
C TYR A 697 26.65 29.73 -15.34
N ASN A 698 27.89 29.27 -15.49
CA ASN A 698 29.05 29.76 -14.73
C ASN A 698 29.76 30.91 -15.44
N ASP A 699 29.99 30.78 -16.74
CA ASP A 699 30.72 31.76 -17.53
C ASP A 699 29.78 32.75 -18.23
N ALA A 700 30.28 33.96 -18.50
CA ALA A 700 29.55 34.92 -19.29
C ALA A 700 29.36 34.39 -20.73
N CYS A 701 28.14 34.54 -21.27
CA CYS A 701 27.82 34.08 -22.61
C CYS A 701 27.09 35.17 -23.40
N THR A 702 27.38 35.26 -24.70
CA THR A 702 26.57 36.05 -25.63
C THR A 702 26.26 35.21 -26.85
N GLN A 703 24.97 35.08 -27.18
CA GLN A 703 24.52 34.48 -28.42
C GLN A 703 23.68 35.49 -29.20
N GLU A 704 23.92 35.58 -30.51
CA GLU A 704 23.19 36.47 -31.40
C GLU A 704 22.86 35.76 -32.71
N ASN A 705 21.58 35.71 -33.06
CA ASN A 705 21.10 35.10 -34.27
C ASN A 705 19.78 35.75 -34.71
N GLY A 706 19.57 36.00 -36.00
CA GLY A 706 18.30 36.51 -36.55
C GLY A 706 17.72 37.72 -35.80
N GLY A 707 18.57 38.62 -35.30
CA GLY A 707 18.25 39.79 -34.47
C GLY A 707 17.58 39.50 -33.12
N LEU A 708 17.78 38.30 -32.59
CA LEU A 708 17.74 38.01 -31.17
C LEU A 708 19.18 38.07 -30.64
N ARG A 709 19.43 38.93 -29.65
CA ARG A 709 20.69 38.98 -28.89
C ARG A 709 20.41 38.61 -27.44
N MET A 710 21.11 37.61 -26.93
CA MET A 710 20.97 37.13 -25.56
C MET A 710 22.33 37.20 -24.87
N THR A 711 22.38 37.74 -23.65
CA THR A 711 23.63 37.97 -22.92
C THR A 711 23.49 37.59 -21.46
N LEU A 712 24.45 36.82 -20.96
CA LEU A 712 24.57 36.41 -19.57
C LEU A 712 25.83 37.01 -18.95
N GLY A 713 25.70 37.43 -17.71
CA GLY A 713 26.83 37.72 -16.82
C GLY A 713 27.53 36.45 -16.35
N THR A 714 28.43 36.57 -15.38
CA THR A 714 29.12 35.41 -14.77
C THR A 714 28.36 34.89 -13.55
N GLY A 715 28.32 33.58 -13.36
CA GLY A 715 27.73 32.94 -12.17
C GLY A 715 26.22 33.17 -12.05
N THR A 716 25.52 33.16 -13.18
CA THR A 716 24.08 33.51 -13.24
C THR A 716 23.17 32.42 -12.70
N GLN A 717 23.58 31.15 -12.76
CA GLN A 717 22.66 29.99 -12.65
C GLN A 717 21.48 30.08 -13.64
N VAL A 718 21.68 30.78 -14.76
CA VAL A 718 20.76 30.90 -15.89
C VAL A 718 21.52 30.58 -17.15
N SER A 719 20.95 29.75 -18.01
CA SER A 719 21.54 29.41 -19.29
C SER A 719 20.63 29.78 -20.46
N ILE A 720 21.24 29.97 -21.62
CA ILE A 720 20.56 30.45 -22.83
C ILE A 720 20.99 29.67 -24.05
N ASN A 721 20.15 29.69 -25.08
CA ASN A 721 20.49 29.28 -26.43
C ASN A 721 19.74 30.14 -27.45
N ALA A 722 20.41 30.56 -28.54
CA ALA A 722 19.82 31.24 -29.69
C ALA A 722 20.21 30.53 -30.99
N THR A 723 19.28 29.77 -31.56
CA THR A 723 19.57 28.84 -32.67
C THR A 723 18.68 29.13 -33.88
N ASP A 724 19.23 28.90 -35.08
CA ASP A 724 18.45 28.94 -36.32
C ASP A 724 17.59 27.68 -36.40
N VAL A 725 16.29 27.87 -36.63
CA VAL A 725 15.31 26.78 -36.78
C VAL A 725 14.58 26.86 -38.11
N THR A 726 15.16 27.57 -39.09
CA THR A 726 14.54 27.85 -40.39
C THR A 726 14.14 26.58 -41.12
N SER A 727 15.00 25.56 -41.11
CA SER A 727 14.73 24.28 -41.80
C SER A 727 13.61 23.46 -41.18
N SER A 728 13.32 23.70 -39.90
CA SER A 728 12.35 22.94 -39.11
C SER A 728 11.05 23.71 -38.88
N LEU A 729 10.93 24.93 -39.43
CA LEU A 729 9.77 25.79 -39.24
C LEU A 729 8.51 25.20 -39.89
N ALA A 730 7.48 24.95 -39.09
CA ALA A 730 6.17 24.52 -39.54
C ALA A 730 5.29 25.74 -39.86
N ALA A 731 4.38 25.58 -40.83
CA ALA A 731 3.48 26.64 -41.26
C ALA A 731 2.51 27.11 -40.16
N ILE A 732 2.18 26.23 -39.20
CA ILE A 732 1.31 26.51 -38.07
C ILE A 732 1.82 25.84 -36.81
N SER A 733 1.53 26.43 -35.65
CA SER A 733 1.67 25.79 -34.33
C SER A 733 3.04 25.16 -34.10
N ASN A 734 4.08 25.99 -34.19
CA ASN A 734 5.44 25.54 -33.93
C ASN A 734 5.61 25.16 -32.46
N ARG A 735 6.41 24.14 -32.16
CA ARG A 735 6.60 23.62 -30.80
C ARG A 735 8.08 23.45 -30.48
N LEU A 736 8.47 23.96 -29.32
CA LEU A 736 9.72 23.65 -28.64
C LEU A 736 9.47 22.53 -27.61
N THR A 737 10.39 21.57 -27.55
CA THR A 737 10.48 20.58 -26.48
C THR A 737 11.89 20.57 -25.90
N GLN A 738 12.00 20.59 -24.58
CA GLN A 738 13.27 20.54 -23.85
C GLN A 738 13.22 19.30 -22.95
N ALA A 739 14.20 18.42 -23.05
CA ALA A 739 14.30 17.19 -22.29
C ALA A 739 15.60 17.19 -21.47
N ASP A 740 15.52 16.78 -20.22
CA ASP A 740 16.70 16.61 -19.34
C ASP A 740 17.09 15.12 -19.23
N ASP A 741 18.40 14.84 -19.24
CA ASP A 741 18.97 13.50 -19.00
C ASP A 741 20.13 13.52 -17.99
N GLY A 742 20.37 14.61 -17.26
CA GLY A 742 21.56 14.68 -16.41
C GLY A 742 21.64 15.80 -15.38
N ASP A 743 21.01 16.96 -15.60
CA ASP A 743 21.07 18.09 -14.67
C ASP A 743 19.75 18.29 -13.89
N ASN A 744 19.51 19.49 -13.36
CA ASN A 744 18.24 19.82 -12.67
C ASN A 744 17.85 21.21 -13.14
N MET A 745 17.29 21.25 -14.35
CA MET A 745 16.97 22.48 -15.05
C MET A 745 15.51 22.90 -14.87
N MET A 746 15.25 24.19 -15.12
CA MET A 746 13.89 24.74 -15.12
C MET A 746 13.67 25.60 -16.36
N PRO A 747 13.12 25.06 -17.47
CA PRO A 747 12.66 25.88 -18.58
C PRO A 747 11.69 26.99 -18.17
N VAL A 748 11.99 28.24 -18.55
CA VAL A 748 11.19 29.42 -18.14
C VAL A 748 10.76 30.35 -19.26
N ASN A 749 11.60 30.57 -20.28
CA ASN A 749 11.25 31.41 -21.41
C ASN A 749 11.62 30.77 -22.74
N ALA A 750 10.75 30.95 -23.73
CA ALA A 750 11.03 30.59 -25.11
C ALA A 750 10.58 31.70 -26.05
N PHE A 751 11.46 32.10 -26.96
CA PHE A 751 11.26 33.17 -27.92
C PHE A 751 11.31 32.59 -29.33
N LEU A 752 10.38 32.95 -30.19
CA LEU A 752 10.45 32.63 -31.62
C LEU A 752 10.39 33.93 -32.40
N LEU A 753 11.36 34.14 -33.30
CA LEU A 753 11.36 35.24 -34.26
C LEU A 753 11.32 34.62 -35.65
N VAL A 754 10.39 35.06 -36.49
CA VAL A 754 10.27 34.61 -37.89
C VAL A 754 10.24 35.84 -38.79
N ASP A 755 11.26 35.96 -39.65
CA ASP A 755 11.27 36.95 -40.72
C ASP A 755 10.09 36.69 -41.65
N SER A 756 9.31 37.72 -41.95
CA SER A 756 8.14 37.60 -42.80
C SER A 756 8.23 38.53 -44.01
N ALA A 757 7.81 38.02 -45.17
CA ALA A 757 7.63 38.83 -46.38
C ALA A 757 6.40 39.78 -46.29
N GLY A 758 5.58 39.66 -45.24
CA GLY A 758 4.40 40.48 -44.94
C GLY A 758 3.94 40.27 -43.49
N GLY A 759 3.35 41.29 -42.87
CA GLY A 759 2.99 41.28 -41.44
C GLY A 759 1.91 40.24 -41.08
N LEU A 760 1.54 40.17 -39.80
CA LEU A 760 0.39 39.35 -39.41
C LEU A 760 -0.91 39.96 -39.94
N PRO A 761 -1.91 39.14 -40.31
CA PRO A 761 -3.29 39.61 -40.38
C PRO A 761 -3.64 40.31 -39.05
N ASP A 762 -4.06 41.57 -39.11
CA ASP A 762 -4.36 42.42 -37.96
C ASP A 762 -5.59 43.30 -38.25
N PHE A 763 -5.97 44.20 -37.36
CA PHE A 763 -6.98 45.21 -37.61
C PHE A 763 -6.67 46.54 -36.90
N SER A 764 -7.13 47.66 -37.46
CA SER A 764 -7.07 48.97 -36.80
C SER A 764 -8.46 49.46 -36.41
N ILE A 765 -8.57 50.19 -35.30
CA ILE A 765 -9.82 50.82 -34.85
C ILE A 765 -9.68 52.35 -34.96
N SER A 766 -10.69 53.01 -35.53
CA SER A 766 -10.81 54.47 -35.55
C SER A 766 -12.21 54.92 -35.13
N VAL A 767 -12.32 55.97 -34.31
CA VAL A 767 -13.60 56.52 -33.85
C VAL A 767 -13.80 57.93 -34.37
N SER A 768 -14.97 58.23 -34.94
CA SER A 768 -15.32 59.56 -35.45
C SER A 768 -16.78 59.93 -35.12
N PRO A 769 -17.06 61.09 -34.49
CA PRO A 769 -16.08 62.06 -33.99
C PRO A 769 -15.27 61.52 -32.81
N GLY A 770 -14.01 61.94 -32.68
CA GLY A 770 -13.09 61.48 -31.62
C GLY A 770 -13.38 62.05 -30.23
N SER A 771 -14.27 63.03 -30.13
CA SER A 771 -14.78 63.59 -28.87
C SER A 771 -16.18 64.18 -29.06
N ALA A 772 -16.96 64.23 -27.97
CA ALA A 772 -18.28 64.85 -27.92
C ALA A 772 -18.54 65.43 -26.52
N SER A 773 -19.36 66.49 -26.44
CA SER A 773 -19.81 67.08 -25.17
C SER A 773 -21.29 66.71 -24.95
N ILE A 774 -21.58 66.05 -23.83
CA ILE A 774 -22.92 65.54 -23.51
C ILE A 774 -23.40 66.23 -22.22
N ILE A 775 -24.60 66.82 -22.26
CA ILE A 775 -25.27 67.33 -21.06
C ILE A 775 -25.96 66.18 -20.32
N LYS A 776 -26.17 66.30 -19.00
CA LYS A 776 -26.86 65.28 -18.20
C LYS A 776 -28.23 64.94 -18.80
N GLY A 777 -28.46 63.66 -19.11
CA GLY A 777 -29.70 63.16 -19.74
C GLY A 777 -29.71 63.23 -21.28
N GLY A 778 -28.66 63.75 -21.91
CA GLY A 778 -28.47 63.70 -23.37
C GLY A 778 -27.80 62.40 -23.83
N SER A 779 -27.68 62.25 -25.15
CA SER A 779 -26.93 61.15 -25.79
C SER A 779 -26.06 61.68 -26.92
N ALA A 780 -25.00 60.96 -27.26
CA ALA A 780 -24.18 61.22 -28.44
C ALA A 780 -23.88 59.93 -29.19
N SER A 781 -23.63 60.03 -30.50
CA SER A 781 -23.23 58.90 -31.31
C SER A 781 -21.88 59.15 -31.99
N ALA A 782 -21.08 58.10 -32.12
CA ALA A 782 -19.88 58.07 -32.93
C ALA A 782 -19.82 56.79 -33.75
N SER A 783 -19.10 56.82 -34.85
CA SER A 783 -18.81 55.64 -35.66
C SER A 783 -17.45 55.07 -35.25
N ALA A 784 -17.44 53.82 -34.77
CA ALA A 784 -16.24 53.03 -34.53
C ALA A 784 -16.01 52.11 -35.74
N THR A 785 -15.00 52.40 -36.54
CA THR A 785 -14.64 51.61 -37.72
C THR A 785 -13.47 50.69 -37.40
N VAL A 786 -13.67 49.39 -37.62
CA VAL A 786 -12.65 48.35 -37.51
C VAL A 786 -12.23 47.95 -38.92
N THR A 787 -10.98 48.20 -39.28
CA THR A 787 -10.43 47.94 -40.62
C THR A 787 -9.52 46.73 -40.59
N GLY A 788 -9.74 45.76 -41.47
CA GLY A 788 -8.87 44.59 -41.61
C GLY A 788 -7.54 44.96 -42.26
N ILE A 789 -6.44 44.53 -41.68
CA ILE A 789 -5.08 44.65 -42.16
C ILE A 789 -4.61 43.25 -42.57
N LEU A 790 -3.99 43.14 -43.75
CA LEU A 790 -3.40 41.90 -44.25
C LEU A 790 -4.36 40.68 -44.20
N GLY A 791 -5.64 40.91 -44.49
CA GLY A 791 -6.63 39.84 -44.65
C GLY A 791 -7.22 39.27 -43.35
N TYR A 792 -7.12 39.97 -42.23
CA TYR A 792 -7.73 39.53 -40.96
C TYR A 792 -9.24 39.28 -41.11
N ASP A 793 -9.66 38.04 -40.83
CA ASP A 793 -11.02 37.53 -41.13
C ASP A 793 -11.78 37.01 -39.89
N LYS A 794 -11.22 37.22 -38.69
CA LYS A 794 -11.83 36.81 -37.42
C LYS A 794 -12.75 37.90 -36.87
N ASN A 795 -13.66 37.51 -35.98
CA ASN A 795 -14.52 38.48 -35.31
C ASN A 795 -13.71 39.36 -34.35
N VAL A 796 -13.96 40.66 -34.37
CA VAL A 796 -13.53 41.63 -33.36
C VAL A 796 -14.79 42.06 -32.59
N THR A 797 -14.68 42.17 -31.27
CA THR A 797 -15.75 42.66 -30.39
C THR A 797 -15.31 43.98 -29.76
N LEU A 798 -16.18 45.00 -29.78
CA LEU A 798 -15.90 46.33 -29.23
C LEU A 798 -16.39 46.42 -27.77
N GLY A 799 -15.59 47.05 -26.91
CA GLY A 799 -15.91 47.29 -25.50
C GLY A 799 -15.35 48.63 -25.03
N THR A 800 -15.75 49.07 -23.83
CA THR A 800 -15.32 50.33 -23.22
C THR A 800 -14.84 50.13 -21.78
N SER A 801 -13.95 51.03 -21.32
CA SER A 801 -13.42 51.09 -19.96
C SER A 801 -13.29 52.53 -19.49
N GLY A 802 -13.29 52.79 -18.18
CA GLY A 802 -13.13 54.15 -17.63
C GLY A 802 -14.38 55.04 -17.76
N ILE A 803 -15.56 54.43 -17.77
CA ILE A 803 -16.84 55.11 -17.99
C ILE A 803 -17.27 55.85 -16.70
N PRO A 804 -17.72 57.13 -16.78
CA PRO A 804 -18.28 57.83 -15.62
C PRO A 804 -19.53 57.13 -15.04
N PRO A 805 -19.78 57.23 -13.72
CA PRO A 805 -20.98 56.66 -13.11
C PRO A 805 -22.27 57.14 -13.79
N ASN A 806 -23.22 56.23 -14.00
CA ASN A 806 -24.52 56.47 -14.65
C ASN A 806 -24.46 56.83 -16.15
N THR A 807 -23.42 56.38 -16.88
CA THR A 807 -23.34 56.49 -18.35
C THR A 807 -23.50 55.10 -18.98
N THR A 808 -24.28 55.00 -20.06
CA THR A 808 -24.52 53.73 -20.77
C THR A 808 -23.90 53.81 -22.16
N ILE A 809 -22.97 52.90 -22.49
CA ILE A 809 -22.37 52.85 -23.83
C ILE A 809 -22.80 51.55 -24.52
N SER A 810 -23.21 51.64 -25.78
CA SER A 810 -23.57 50.48 -26.60
C SER A 810 -22.96 50.55 -28.00
N PHE A 811 -22.70 49.40 -28.61
CA PHE A 811 -22.18 49.25 -29.97
C PHE A 811 -23.15 48.47 -30.84
N THR A 812 -23.48 48.98 -32.03
CA THR A 812 -24.35 48.30 -33.00
C THR A 812 -23.73 48.31 -34.41
N PRO A 813 -23.21 47.17 -34.91
CA PRO A 813 -23.05 45.88 -34.24
C PRO A 813 -21.87 45.85 -33.24
N GLU A 814 -22.05 45.18 -32.10
CA GLU A 814 -20.99 45.01 -31.08
C GLU A 814 -19.78 44.23 -31.57
N LYS A 815 -19.98 43.30 -32.52
CA LYS A 815 -18.94 42.46 -33.09
C LYS A 815 -19.11 42.28 -34.60
N GLY A 816 -18.00 42.08 -35.30
CA GLY A 816 -18.00 41.79 -36.73
C GLY A 816 -16.64 41.33 -37.23
N LYS A 817 -16.62 40.78 -38.45
CA LYS A 817 -15.36 40.52 -39.17
C LYS A 817 -14.90 41.82 -39.83
N PRO A 818 -13.67 42.29 -39.60
CA PRO A 818 -13.13 43.44 -40.30
C PRO A 818 -13.13 43.24 -41.83
N THR A 819 -13.39 44.27 -42.65
CA THR A 819 -13.71 45.65 -42.26
C THR A 819 -15.20 45.82 -41.94
N TYR A 820 -15.53 46.35 -40.75
CA TYR A 820 -16.90 46.72 -40.37
C TYR A 820 -16.93 48.04 -39.61
N SER A 821 -18.10 48.68 -39.58
CA SER A 821 -18.34 49.88 -38.79
C SER A 821 -19.46 49.63 -37.80
N SER A 822 -19.30 50.13 -36.57
CA SER A 822 -20.28 50.06 -35.49
C SER A 822 -20.67 51.46 -35.05
N THR A 823 -21.97 51.68 -34.88
CA THR A 823 -22.47 52.87 -34.20
C THR A 823 -22.28 52.70 -32.70
N MET A 824 -21.44 53.54 -32.10
CA MET A 824 -21.29 53.70 -30.66
C MET A 824 -22.30 54.76 -30.19
N LEU A 825 -23.19 54.40 -29.27
CA LEU A 825 -24.14 55.31 -28.62
C LEU A 825 -23.76 55.45 -27.15
N VAL A 826 -23.56 56.69 -26.70
CA VAL A 826 -23.24 57.11 -25.31
C VAL A 826 -24.42 57.83 -24.70
#